data_AF-A0A4S8KNA2-F1
#
_entry.id   AF-A0A4S8KNA2-F1
#
_cell.length_a   1.000
_cell.length_b   1.000
_cell.length_c   1.000
_cell.angle_alpha   90.00
_cell.angle_beta   90.00
_cell.angle_gamma   90.00
#
_symmetry.space_group_name_H-M   'P 1'
#
loop_
_entity.id
_entity.type
_entity.pdbx_description
1 polymer ?
#
loop_
_entity_poly.entity_id
_entity_poly.type
_entity_poly.pdbx_seq_one_letter_code
_entity_poly.pdbx_strand_id
1 'polypeptide(L)'
;MVTSQLMTAPVGSKTILTLSLTQLRYEGIISIESTATPCRVRFINCHALVEEDTLVIDEFEDFPFPLNPDSGYAAISYVWKGNPMMEHEEEAERLGYFNVLGAESGDPISIHALRSACFAAQKAYSDQIEYIWLDRLCIIQNNQEDKSWQITRMFEVYKNADLTIILPGGIQRLVGLDEETAWVHRAWTLQEALAPNAALVLHQWDEEEGAVGSWDTDTAGSIRVIQAAGPGRRGYALTDLDNLIEACTVGRLRWTPGSWSGDETPQEIEAMEWRTVENVRIIGQPGTPSLHALLDALRTLDDGADSFKYYAIWKSALTRTSSRPVDMVLSIMGLFGVTLDPRLFEVGDRVGATIALSREILRRGGTASWIGISTRAPPCRHLSTFPEFPETSVAGKAWIRANGNQEMIDAGTIVDEDSHIGSGPTIPTKEYMIGGDMDEAGYLNFRRKACIVTPVANFCLRIIEDPTSQHLSAESVDGIPWHFHEGNVAAVSLSEKYNEFFKMMLVQEHTPGRCHVVSYFKIPNLDTTWDKHETNWKKYEFTVGSKTILSLSLTQLRHESIISIESTATPGRIRFISCHALVEEDTLVIDEFEDFPFPLNPDSGCPAVMYAAISYVWKGNPIREHEEEAERLGYFNVLGAESGDPISIHALRSACLAAQTYSDQIEYIWFDRPCIIQNHKEDKAWQITRMFEVYKNADVTIILPGGIQRLVGLDEETAWVHRAWTLQEALAPDAALVLHRWEEEEGAVGNWKADTPGAIQVIQAAGPGRRGCASTNLDNLIEACTVGRLRWTPGTLREDETPQEIEAREWRTVENVKIIGQPGTPSLNALLDALRTLYDGAGSSKYYSIWKCALTRTSSRPVDMVFSIMGLFGVTLDPMSFRTEDRIGATIALSREILRRGGSASWIGISTHAPPCRQLSTFPEFPETSVAGKAWIKVKGNQETMIEAGTIVDEDAHIGKTTISTREYMIEGDMDEAGYLNFRRKACVVTPGAASSVPGLMDCAECLRIMEDPASQHLSVESVDGRTWHFHEGVNFDQYKFPRTAAVVVGYVATTSLSEEYEEFLKLMLVQEHVPGRCHVVSYFKIPNFDWIWENETNWKEFEFSVGGPDIA
;
A
#
# COMPACT_ATOMS: atom_id res chain seq x y z
N MET A 1 -35.71 55.93 -39.29
CA MET A 1 -36.51 56.04 -38.05
C MET A 1 -37.24 54.73 -37.84
N VAL A 2 -36.58 53.80 -37.16
CA VAL A 2 -37.23 52.77 -36.34
C VAL A 2 -36.68 53.02 -34.93
N THR A 3 -37.55 52.93 -33.93
CA THR A 3 -37.29 53.39 -32.56
C THR A 3 -36.40 52.42 -31.80
N SER A 4 -35.49 52.96 -30.98
CA SER A 4 -34.79 52.21 -29.93
C SER A 4 -35.81 51.73 -28.89
N GLN A 5 -36.38 50.54 -29.11
CA GLN A 5 -36.98 49.78 -28.03
C GLN A 5 -35.84 49.06 -27.32
N LEU A 6 -35.39 49.64 -26.20
CA LEU A 6 -34.79 48.86 -25.13
C LEU A 6 -35.72 47.67 -24.89
N MET A 7 -35.28 46.47 -25.28
CA MET A 7 -36.03 45.26 -24.98
C MET A 7 -36.11 45.14 -23.46
N THR A 8 -37.31 45.32 -22.93
CA THR A 8 -37.56 45.06 -21.50
C THR A 8 -37.26 43.60 -21.25
N ALA A 9 -36.39 43.34 -20.27
CA ALA A 9 -35.87 42.01 -19.99
C ALA A 9 -37.00 40.95 -19.92
N PRO A 10 -36.78 39.73 -20.44
CA PRO A 10 -37.82 38.69 -20.55
C PRO A 10 -38.58 38.45 -19.24
N VAL A 11 -39.85 38.04 -19.35
CA VAL A 11 -40.72 37.79 -18.19
C VAL A 11 -40.09 36.72 -17.28
N GLY A 12 -39.61 37.13 -16.10
CA GLY A 12 -38.91 36.26 -15.14
C GLY A 12 -37.41 36.54 -14.98
N SER A 13 -36.87 37.56 -15.65
CA SER A 13 -35.45 37.94 -15.59
C SER A 13 -35.20 39.23 -14.78
N LYS A 14 -33.94 39.45 -14.37
CA LYS A 14 -33.45 40.65 -13.68
C LYS A 14 -32.10 41.07 -14.25
N THR A 15 -32.02 42.28 -14.80
CA THR A 15 -30.73 42.89 -15.17
C THR A 15 -29.88 43.19 -13.93
N ILE A 16 -28.63 42.71 -13.93
CA ILE A 16 -27.67 42.85 -12.82
C ILE A 16 -26.43 43.69 -13.18
N LEU A 17 -26.16 43.90 -14.47
CA LEU A 17 -25.08 44.74 -14.96
C LEU A 17 -25.51 45.48 -16.23
N THR A 18 -25.07 46.73 -16.39
CA THR A 18 -25.23 47.54 -17.60
C THR A 18 -24.08 48.54 -17.67
N LEU A 19 -23.16 48.35 -18.62
CA LEU A 19 -21.96 49.20 -18.80
C LEU A 19 -21.71 49.46 -20.28
N SER A 20 -21.57 50.71 -20.70
CA SER A 20 -21.13 51.01 -22.08
C SER A 20 -19.71 50.50 -22.32
N LEU A 21 -19.36 50.15 -23.56
CA LEU A 21 -17.99 49.71 -23.90
C LEU A 21 -16.92 50.74 -23.53
N THR A 22 -17.28 52.03 -23.52
CA THR A 22 -16.37 53.10 -23.06
C THR A 22 -16.11 53.00 -21.56
N GLN A 23 -17.13 52.77 -20.72
CA GLN A 23 -16.94 52.57 -19.28
C GLN A 23 -16.15 51.29 -18.99
N LEU A 24 -16.51 50.19 -19.66
CA LEU A 24 -15.88 48.88 -19.52
C LEU A 24 -14.36 48.94 -19.77
N ARG A 25 -13.93 49.72 -20.78
CA ARG A 25 -12.52 50.00 -21.07
C ARG A 25 -11.79 50.77 -19.97
N TYR A 26 -12.46 51.67 -19.26
CA TYR A 26 -11.87 52.49 -18.20
C TYR A 26 -11.88 51.83 -16.81
N GLU A 27 -12.86 50.97 -16.52
CA GLU A 27 -12.98 50.28 -15.23
C GLU A 27 -11.90 49.20 -15.04
N GLY A 28 -11.55 48.46 -16.11
CA GLY A 28 -10.41 47.53 -16.14
C GLY A 28 -10.58 46.23 -15.34
N ILE A 29 -11.37 46.23 -14.27
CA ILE A 29 -11.84 45.05 -13.52
C ILE A 29 -13.31 45.27 -13.15
N ILE A 30 -14.19 44.33 -13.54
CA ILE A 30 -15.63 44.37 -13.19
C ILE A 30 -16.02 43.27 -12.21
N SER A 31 -17.13 43.45 -11.50
CA SER A 31 -17.70 42.46 -10.58
C SER A 31 -19.22 42.51 -10.57
N ILE A 32 -19.85 41.33 -10.58
CA ILE A 32 -21.30 41.17 -10.38
C ILE A 32 -21.67 40.75 -8.94
N GLU A 33 -20.68 40.53 -8.06
CA GLU A 33 -20.88 39.93 -6.73
C GLU A 33 -21.89 40.69 -5.84
N SER A 34 -21.98 42.02 -5.99
CA SER A 34 -22.88 42.86 -5.19
C SER A 34 -24.29 43.04 -5.78
N THR A 35 -24.51 42.66 -7.04
CA THR A 35 -25.78 42.84 -7.76
C THR A 35 -26.45 41.52 -8.13
N ALA A 36 -25.67 40.46 -8.33
CA ALA A 36 -26.12 39.11 -8.61
C ALA A 36 -26.62 38.37 -7.35
N THR A 37 -27.61 37.52 -7.54
CA THR A 37 -28.12 36.59 -6.52
C THR A 37 -27.40 35.26 -6.68
N PRO A 38 -26.71 34.69 -5.66
CA PRO A 38 -26.06 33.38 -5.76
C PRO A 38 -27.01 32.26 -6.18
N CYS A 39 -26.46 31.23 -6.81
CA CYS A 39 -27.16 30.02 -7.26
C CYS A 39 -28.26 30.32 -8.31
N ARG A 40 -27.93 31.16 -9.30
CA ARG A 40 -28.80 31.57 -10.42
C ARG A 40 -28.09 31.46 -11.77
N VAL A 41 -28.86 31.26 -12.84
CA VAL A 41 -28.34 31.25 -14.22
C VAL A 41 -28.27 32.70 -14.73
N ARG A 42 -27.22 33.05 -15.49
CA ARG A 42 -26.96 34.43 -15.93
C ARG A 42 -26.44 34.44 -17.36
N PHE A 43 -26.81 35.45 -18.14
CA PHE A 43 -26.42 35.56 -19.55
C PHE A 43 -26.15 37.01 -19.94
N ILE A 44 -25.25 37.19 -20.92
CA ILE A 44 -24.92 38.47 -21.55
C ILE A 44 -25.92 38.72 -22.69
N ASN A 45 -26.49 39.92 -22.79
CA ASN A 45 -27.39 40.27 -23.89
C ASN A 45 -26.58 40.61 -25.16
N CYS A 46 -26.76 39.83 -26.23
CA CYS A 46 -26.02 39.98 -27.48
C CYS A 46 -26.39 41.28 -28.21
N HIS A 47 -27.67 41.63 -28.25
CA HIS A 47 -28.15 42.83 -28.95
C HIS A 47 -27.58 44.12 -28.35
N ALA A 48 -27.61 44.24 -27.01
CA ALA A 48 -27.04 45.39 -26.32
C ALA A 48 -25.53 45.54 -26.59
N LEU A 49 -24.76 44.44 -26.65
CA LEU A 49 -23.32 44.51 -26.88
C LEU A 49 -22.96 44.85 -28.33
N VAL A 50 -23.75 44.36 -29.29
CA VAL A 50 -23.49 44.50 -30.73
C VAL A 50 -24.02 45.81 -31.30
N GLU A 51 -25.28 46.15 -31.02
CA GLU A 51 -26.00 47.28 -31.63
C GLU A 51 -26.00 48.53 -30.73
N GLU A 52 -25.98 48.36 -29.40
CA GLU A 52 -26.01 49.46 -28.43
C GLU A 52 -24.65 49.76 -27.76
N ASP A 53 -23.57 49.08 -28.17
CA ASP A 53 -22.22 49.14 -27.56
C ASP A 53 -22.25 49.13 -26.02
N THR A 54 -23.06 48.22 -25.43
CA THR A 54 -23.30 48.12 -23.98
C THR A 54 -23.30 46.67 -23.50
N LEU A 55 -22.42 46.35 -22.55
CA LEU A 55 -22.43 45.07 -21.84
C LEU A 55 -23.59 45.05 -20.83
N VAL A 56 -24.60 44.24 -21.11
CA VAL A 56 -25.73 43.96 -20.21
C VAL A 56 -25.66 42.49 -19.78
N ILE A 57 -25.86 42.22 -18.49
CA ILE A 57 -25.98 40.86 -17.95
C ILE A 57 -27.31 40.75 -17.20
N ASP A 58 -28.11 39.75 -17.58
CA ASP A 58 -29.38 39.40 -16.95
C ASP A 58 -29.24 38.09 -16.16
N GLU A 59 -29.85 38.02 -14.98
CA GLU A 59 -30.00 36.79 -14.19
C GLU A 59 -31.44 36.26 -14.20
N PHE A 60 -31.55 34.94 -14.10
CA PHE A 60 -32.80 34.19 -14.24
C PHE A 60 -32.93 33.18 -13.09
N GLU A 61 -34.17 32.85 -12.72
CA GLU A 61 -34.42 31.90 -11.63
C GLU A 61 -34.01 30.46 -11.98
N ASP A 62 -34.18 30.09 -13.25
CA ASP A 62 -33.90 28.81 -13.89
C ASP A 62 -33.65 29.07 -15.41
N PHE A 63 -33.35 28.06 -16.22
CA PHE A 63 -33.17 28.21 -17.67
C PHE A 63 -34.45 28.73 -18.36
N PRO A 64 -34.42 29.91 -19.01
CA PRO A 64 -35.64 30.56 -19.53
C PRO A 64 -36.05 30.08 -20.95
N PHE A 65 -35.13 29.44 -21.67
CA PHE A 65 -35.27 29.12 -23.10
C PHE A 65 -36.07 27.87 -23.51
N PRO A 66 -36.43 26.87 -22.66
CA PRO A 66 -37.32 25.78 -23.10
C PRO A 66 -38.78 26.22 -23.30
N LEU A 67 -39.07 27.52 -23.18
CA LEU A 67 -40.43 28.11 -23.23
C LEU A 67 -40.68 29.01 -24.44
N ASN A 68 -39.67 29.39 -25.22
CA ASN A 68 -39.84 30.26 -26.40
C ASN A 68 -39.07 29.71 -27.62
N PRO A 69 -39.76 29.16 -28.65
CA PRO A 69 -39.08 28.65 -29.84
C PRO A 69 -38.46 29.75 -30.74
N ASP A 70 -38.74 31.03 -30.47
CA ASP A 70 -38.23 32.17 -31.25
C ASP A 70 -37.06 32.92 -30.58
N SER A 71 -36.59 32.48 -29.39
CA SER A 71 -35.47 33.10 -28.65
C SER A 71 -34.58 32.03 -28.01
N GLY A 72 -33.30 32.04 -28.36
CA GLY A 72 -32.29 31.09 -27.90
C GLY A 72 -31.07 31.75 -27.25
N TYR A 73 -30.14 30.91 -26.80
CA TYR A 73 -28.86 31.37 -26.23
C TYR A 73 -27.65 30.56 -26.72
N ALA A 74 -26.52 31.25 -26.80
CA ALA A 74 -25.22 30.64 -27.04
C ALA A 74 -24.41 30.46 -25.74
N ALA A 75 -23.38 29.64 -25.79
CA ALA A 75 -22.32 29.59 -24.77
C ALA A 75 -20.95 29.83 -25.41
N ILE A 76 -19.98 30.34 -24.65
CA ILE A 76 -18.58 30.45 -25.09
C ILE A 76 -17.77 29.30 -24.50
N SER A 77 -16.97 28.66 -25.36
CA SER A 77 -15.92 27.72 -25.00
C SER A 77 -14.57 28.32 -25.34
N TYR A 78 -13.64 28.34 -24.40
CA TYR A 78 -12.35 29.00 -24.56
C TYR A 78 -11.35 28.54 -23.50
N VAL A 79 -10.08 28.90 -23.68
CA VAL A 79 -9.03 28.67 -22.68
C VAL A 79 -8.81 29.92 -21.82
N TRP A 80 -8.74 29.73 -20.49
CA TRP A 80 -8.46 30.80 -19.52
C TRP A 80 -7.08 31.44 -19.69
N LYS A 81 -6.13 30.74 -20.32
CA LYS A 81 -4.86 31.28 -20.79
C LYS A 81 -4.68 30.88 -22.25
N GLY A 82 -4.74 31.87 -23.13
CA GLY A 82 -4.81 31.71 -24.57
C GLY A 82 -3.49 31.95 -25.29
N ASN A 83 -3.62 32.14 -26.60
CA ASN A 83 -2.51 32.55 -27.45
C ASN A 83 -2.16 34.00 -27.11
N PRO A 84 -0.87 34.34 -26.93
CA PRO A 84 -0.47 35.68 -26.53
C PRO A 84 -0.89 36.71 -27.57
N MET A 85 -1.16 37.92 -27.08
CA MET A 85 -1.28 39.14 -27.88
C MET A 85 -0.11 39.31 -28.85
N MET A 86 -0.42 39.62 -30.10
CA MET A 86 0.57 40.09 -31.08
C MET A 86 0.71 41.62 -30.98
N GLU A 87 1.87 42.14 -31.36
CA GLU A 87 2.03 43.59 -31.58
C GLU A 87 1.16 44.01 -32.78
N HIS A 88 0.39 45.11 -32.64
CA HIS A 88 -0.43 45.75 -33.68
C HIS A 88 -1.77 45.06 -34.04
N GLU A 89 -2.57 44.64 -33.05
CA GLU A 89 -3.99 44.30 -33.27
C GLU A 89 -4.90 45.53 -33.14
N GLU A 90 -4.93 46.38 -34.18
CA GLU A 90 -5.58 47.70 -34.16
C GLU A 90 -7.04 47.71 -33.63
N GLU A 91 -7.89 46.75 -34.02
CA GLU A 91 -9.30 46.73 -33.56
C GLU A 91 -9.43 46.35 -32.07
N ALA A 92 -8.58 45.45 -31.57
CA ALA A 92 -8.58 45.01 -30.18
C ALA A 92 -7.92 46.05 -29.25
N GLU A 93 -6.82 46.68 -29.68
CA GLU A 93 -6.22 47.84 -29.01
C GLU A 93 -7.18 49.06 -28.97
N ARG A 94 -7.98 49.26 -30.02
CA ARG A 94 -8.96 50.35 -30.11
C ARG A 94 -10.11 50.19 -29.11
N LEU A 95 -10.65 48.99 -28.96
CA LEU A 95 -11.77 48.72 -28.03
C LEU A 95 -11.27 48.49 -26.60
N GLY A 96 -10.19 47.74 -26.41
CA GLY A 96 -9.56 47.46 -25.13
C GLY A 96 -10.03 46.18 -24.45
N TYR A 97 -9.60 46.02 -23.20
CA TYR A 97 -9.71 44.80 -22.42
C TYR A 97 -10.15 45.10 -20.99
N PHE A 98 -10.72 44.10 -20.31
CA PHE A 98 -11.09 44.18 -18.90
C PHE A 98 -10.93 42.80 -18.23
N ASN A 99 -10.85 42.79 -16.91
CA ASN A 99 -10.78 41.58 -16.10
C ASN A 99 -12.07 41.41 -15.28
N VAL A 100 -12.22 40.25 -14.64
CA VAL A 100 -13.31 40.00 -13.69
C VAL A 100 -12.73 39.70 -12.31
N LEU A 101 -13.31 40.32 -11.28
CA LEU A 101 -12.92 40.13 -9.89
C LEU A 101 -13.06 38.66 -9.49
N GLY A 102 -12.01 38.05 -8.97
CA GLY A 102 -11.95 36.62 -8.61
C GLY A 102 -11.53 35.66 -9.75
N ALA A 103 -11.26 36.19 -10.95
CA ALA A 103 -10.75 35.43 -12.10
C ALA A 103 -9.46 36.03 -12.70
N GLU A 104 -8.73 36.83 -11.93
CA GLU A 104 -7.49 37.51 -12.35
C GLU A 104 -6.33 36.55 -12.71
N SER A 105 -6.46 35.26 -12.38
CA SER A 105 -5.47 34.22 -12.65
C SER A 105 -5.37 33.80 -14.13
N GLY A 106 -6.31 34.25 -14.97
CA GLY A 106 -6.34 34.02 -16.41
C GLY A 106 -6.62 35.31 -17.17
N ASP A 107 -6.54 35.26 -18.49
CA ASP A 107 -6.30 36.42 -19.34
C ASP A 107 -7.43 37.47 -19.38
N PRO A 108 -7.09 38.76 -19.57
CA PRO A 108 -8.07 39.81 -19.83
C PRO A 108 -9.03 39.48 -20.97
N ILE A 109 -10.31 39.77 -20.78
CA ILE A 109 -11.36 39.63 -21.78
C ILE A 109 -11.24 40.78 -22.78
N SER A 110 -11.11 40.45 -24.05
CA SER A 110 -11.16 41.43 -25.13
C SER A 110 -12.58 41.84 -25.43
N ILE A 111 -12.83 43.15 -25.41
CA ILE A 111 -14.13 43.71 -25.83
C ILE A 111 -14.40 43.36 -27.29
N HIS A 112 -13.35 43.33 -28.13
CA HIS A 112 -13.47 42.92 -29.51
C HIS A 112 -13.89 41.44 -29.64
N ALA A 113 -13.18 40.51 -28.99
CA ALA A 113 -13.49 39.09 -29.10
C ALA A 113 -14.89 38.75 -28.56
N LEU A 114 -15.30 39.33 -27.43
CA LEU A 114 -16.63 39.12 -26.86
C LEU A 114 -17.75 39.68 -27.74
N ARG A 115 -17.56 40.89 -28.32
CA ARG A 115 -18.54 41.50 -29.25
C ARG A 115 -18.63 40.71 -30.55
N SER A 116 -17.51 40.24 -31.08
CA SER A 116 -17.49 39.39 -32.28
C SER A 116 -18.14 38.03 -32.04
N ALA A 117 -18.00 37.43 -30.85
CA ALA A 117 -18.74 36.23 -30.46
C ALA A 117 -20.26 36.48 -30.37
N CYS A 118 -20.71 37.59 -29.77
CA CYS A 118 -22.14 37.93 -29.73
C CYS A 118 -22.73 38.14 -31.13
N PHE A 119 -21.99 38.84 -32.00
CA PHE A 119 -22.39 39.08 -33.38
C PHE A 119 -22.41 37.79 -34.21
N ALA A 120 -21.42 36.91 -34.01
CA ALA A 120 -21.38 35.59 -34.60
C ALA A 120 -22.60 34.74 -34.22
N ALA A 121 -22.97 34.71 -32.93
CA ALA A 121 -24.13 33.98 -32.43
C ALA A 121 -25.43 34.44 -33.10
N GLN A 122 -25.63 35.75 -33.17
CA GLN A 122 -26.78 36.35 -33.85
C GLN A 122 -26.80 35.98 -35.34
N LYS A 123 -25.68 36.12 -36.05
CA LYS A 123 -25.61 35.85 -37.49
C LYS A 123 -25.77 34.36 -37.85
N ALA A 124 -25.35 33.44 -36.99
CA ALA A 124 -25.51 32.00 -37.21
C ALA A 124 -26.99 31.55 -37.29
N TYR A 125 -27.87 32.20 -36.53
CA TYR A 125 -29.29 31.84 -36.37
C TYR A 125 -30.26 32.98 -36.74
N SER A 126 -29.92 33.80 -37.74
CA SER A 126 -30.80 34.88 -38.24
C SER A 126 -31.36 35.80 -37.14
N ASP A 127 -30.49 36.18 -36.20
CA ASP A 127 -30.73 37.05 -35.04
C ASP A 127 -31.66 36.46 -33.95
N GLN A 128 -31.94 35.15 -33.95
CA GLN A 128 -32.72 34.43 -32.91
C GLN A 128 -31.96 34.21 -31.58
N ILE A 129 -30.63 34.30 -31.57
CA ILE A 129 -29.84 34.19 -30.34
C ILE A 129 -29.76 35.55 -29.67
N GLU A 130 -30.55 35.73 -28.61
CA GLU A 130 -30.61 36.98 -27.83
C GLU A 130 -29.51 37.06 -26.76
N TYR A 131 -29.03 35.90 -26.29
CA TYR A 131 -28.19 35.77 -25.10
C TYR A 131 -26.94 34.92 -25.32
N ILE A 132 -25.87 35.18 -24.56
CA ILE A 132 -24.67 34.34 -24.54
C ILE A 132 -24.11 34.12 -23.13
N TRP A 133 -23.64 32.90 -22.83
CA TRP A 133 -23.03 32.51 -21.57
C TRP A 133 -21.50 32.53 -21.65
N LEU A 134 -20.85 33.05 -20.60
CA LEU A 134 -19.40 33.00 -20.42
C LEU A 134 -19.10 32.80 -18.93
N ASP A 135 -18.42 31.70 -18.57
CA ASP A 135 -18.14 31.30 -17.18
C ASP A 135 -17.54 32.44 -16.33
N ARG A 136 -16.59 33.19 -16.89
CA ARG A 136 -15.91 34.33 -16.26
C ARG A 136 -16.87 35.44 -15.83
N LEU A 137 -17.97 35.66 -16.56
CA LEU A 137 -18.92 36.75 -16.32
C LEU A 137 -20.24 36.29 -15.72
N CYS A 138 -20.65 35.05 -15.98
CA CYS A 138 -21.96 34.54 -15.56
C CYS A 138 -21.92 33.82 -14.20
N ILE A 139 -20.72 33.49 -13.69
CA ILE A 139 -20.49 32.88 -12.36
C ILE A 139 -19.93 33.94 -11.39
N ILE A 140 -20.38 33.93 -10.13
CA ILE A 140 -19.78 34.78 -9.07
C ILE A 140 -18.45 34.16 -8.63
N GLN A 141 -17.36 34.64 -9.20
CA GLN A 141 -16.05 34.01 -9.08
C GLN A 141 -15.49 33.95 -7.65
N ASN A 142 -15.88 34.86 -6.75
CA ASN A 142 -15.45 34.82 -5.34
C ASN A 142 -16.41 34.09 -4.38
N ASN A 143 -17.51 33.53 -4.88
CA ASN A 143 -18.48 32.82 -4.04
C ASN A 143 -18.37 31.30 -4.24
N GLN A 144 -17.96 30.58 -3.21
CA GLN A 144 -17.78 29.12 -3.27
C GLN A 144 -19.10 28.34 -3.37
N GLU A 145 -20.20 28.89 -2.83
CA GLU A 145 -21.53 28.28 -2.95
C GLU A 145 -22.06 28.41 -4.40
N ASP A 146 -21.96 29.61 -4.99
CA ASP A 146 -22.27 29.82 -6.42
C ASP A 146 -21.37 28.92 -7.28
N LYS A 147 -20.05 28.91 -7.06
CA LYS A 147 -19.12 28.04 -7.81
C LYS A 147 -19.48 26.55 -7.73
N SER A 148 -19.70 26.00 -6.54
CA SER A 148 -20.09 24.59 -6.40
C SER A 148 -21.44 24.31 -7.06
N TRP A 149 -22.42 25.21 -6.93
CA TRP A 149 -23.74 25.10 -7.57
C TRP A 149 -23.65 25.17 -9.10
N GLN A 150 -22.87 26.09 -9.65
CA GLN A 150 -22.65 26.25 -11.10
C GLN A 150 -21.92 25.03 -11.66
N ILE A 151 -20.90 24.50 -10.98
CA ILE A 151 -20.21 23.26 -11.40
C ILE A 151 -21.18 22.08 -11.50
N THR A 152 -22.15 21.94 -10.57
CA THR A 152 -23.17 20.87 -10.68
C THR A 152 -24.13 21.03 -11.87
N ARG A 153 -24.23 22.22 -12.47
CA ARG A 153 -25.17 22.58 -13.54
C ARG A 153 -24.52 22.95 -14.87
N MET A 154 -23.19 23.10 -14.93
CA MET A 154 -22.50 23.61 -16.12
C MET A 154 -22.73 22.72 -17.34
N PHE A 155 -22.87 21.41 -17.15
CA PHE A 155 -23.29 20.51 -18.22
C PHE A 155 -24.70 20.84 -18.76
N GLU A 156 -25.65 21.21 -17.90
CA GLU A 156 -26.98 21.66 -18.33
C GLU A 156 -26.91 23.00 -19.06
N VAL A 157 -26.00 23.90 -18.67
CA VAL A 157 -25.77 25.18 -19.36
C VAL A 157 -25.28 24.97 -20.79
N TYR A 158 -24.34 24.06 -21.02
CA TYR A 158 -23.91 23.76 -22.39
C TYR A 158 -24.95 22.91 -23.13
N LYS A 159 -25.56 21.92 -22.48
CA LYS A 159 -26.56 21.03 -23.10
C LYS A 159 -27.79 21.76 -23.63
N ASN A 160 -28.26 22.77 -22.91
CA ASN A 160 -29.45 23.52 -23.32
C ASN A 160 -29.13 24.70 -24.26
N ALA A 161 -27.85 24.93 -24.61
CA ALA A 161 -27.45 26.00 -25.51
C ALA A 161 -27.70 25.62 -26.98
N ASP A 162 -28.27 26.55 -27.75
CA ASP A 162 -28.50 26.39 -29.19
C ASP A 162 -27.18 26.36 -29.96
N LEU A 163 -26.16 27.04 -29.44
CA LEU A 163 -24.84 27.17 -30.06
C LEU A 163 -23.73 27.35 -29.01
N THR A 164 -22.68 26.55 -29.06
CA THR A 164 -21.39 26.92 -28.44
C THR A 164 -20.48 27.58 -29.47
N ILE A 165 -20.00 28.79 -29.17
CA ILE A 165 -18.94 29.46 -29.91
C ILE A 165 -17.60 29.13 -29.27
N ILE A 166 -16.71 28.52 -30.06
CA ILE A 166 -15.38 28.12 -29.65
C ILE A 166 -14.37 29.20 -30.04
N LEU A 167 -13.66 29.71 -29.04
CA LEU A 167 -12.56 30.65 -29.14
C LEU A 167 -11.25 29.92 -28.75
N PRO A 168 -10.63 29.18 -29.70
CA PRO A 168 -9.61 28.19 -29.36
C PRO A 168 -8.33 28.87 -28.85
N GLY A 169 -7.99 30.04 -29.40
CA GLY A 169 -6.90 30.89 -28.93
C GLY A 169 -7.19 31.66 -27.63
N GLY A 170 -8.32 31.40 -26.96
CA GLY A 170 -8.76 32.14 -25.78
C GLY A 170 -9.54 33.42 -26.10
N ILE A 171 -9.90 34.17 -25.05
CA ILE A 171 -10.77 35.36 -25.14
C ILE A 171 -9.99 36.68 -25.39
N GLN A 172 -8.67 36.60 -25.54
CA GLN A 172 -7.82 37.76 -25.85
C GLN A 172 -7.97 38.21 -27.30
N ARG A 173 -7.91 37.28 -28.26
CA ARG A 173 -7.99 37.59 -29.69
C ARG A 173 -8.51 36.40 -30.48
N LEU A 174 -9.01 36.69 -31.68
CA LEU A 174 -9.39 35.67 -32.66
C LEU A 174 -8.13 35.27 -33.43
N VAL A 175 -7.82 33.97 -33.44
CA VAL A 175 -6.61 33.41 -34.06
C VAL A 175 -6.86 32.98 -35.52
N GLY A 176 -5.79 32.90 -36.30
CA GLY A 176 -5.81 32.30 -37.65
C GLY A 176 -5.91 30.77 -37.65
N LEU A 177 -6.26 30.19 -38.80
CA LEU A 177 -6.28 28.73 -38.97
C LEU A 177 -4.90 28.08 -38.80
N ASP A 178 -3.83 28.86 -39.01
CA ASP A 178 -2.43 28.46 -38.97
C ASP A 178 -1.74 28.65 -37.61
N GLU A 179 -2.49 29.05 -36.57
CA GLU A 179 -1.98 29.24 -35.20
C GLU A 179 -2.38 28.08 -34.29
N GLU A 180 -1.42 27.34 -33.71
CA GLU A 180 -1.76 26.29 -32.72
C GLU A 180 -2.28 26.87 -31.41
N THR A 181 -3.26 26.21 -30.79
CA THR A 181 -3.86 26.61 -29.51
C THR A 181 -3.89 25.46 -28.50
N ALA A 182 -4.13 25.78 -27.23
CA ALA A 182 -4.18 24.79 -26.15
C ALA A 182 -5.59 24.19 -25.90
N TRP A 183 -6.59 24.55 -26.72
CA TRP A 183 -8.01 24.30 -26.42
C TRP A 183 -8.37 22.82 -26.29
N VAL A 184 -7.87 21.97 -27.19
CA VAL A 184 -8.18 20.53 -27.19
C VAL A 184 -7.65 19.80 -25.95
N HIS A 185 -6.65 20.36 -25.28
CA HIS A 185 -6.01 19.73 -24.12
C HIS A 185 -6.65 20.09 -22.77
N ARG A 186 -7.65 20.98 -22.70
CA ARG A 186 -8.27 21.37 -21.42
C ARG A 186 -9.38 20.39 -21.01
N ALA A 187 -9.49 20.11 -19.71
CA ALA A 187 -10.47 19.17 -19.19
C ALA A 187 -11.94 19.63 -19.37
N TRP A 188 -12.20 20.93 -19.15
CA TRP A 188 -13.56 21.50 -19.25
C TRP A 188 -14.06 21.57 -20.70
N THR A 189 -13.21 21.93 -21.67
CA THR A 189 -13.59 22.08 -23.10
C THR A 189 -14.14 20.81 -23.76
N LEU A 190 -14.08 19.64 -23.09
CA LEU A 190 -14.73 18.42 -23.55
C LEU A 190 -16.26 18.49 -23.44
N GLN A 191 -16.80 18.90 -22.28
CA GLN A 191 -18.26 19.03 -22.14
C GLN A 191 -18.80 20.20 -22.98
N GLU A 192 -18.01 21.26 -23.10
CA GLU A 192 -18.36 22.47 -23.86
C GLU A 192 -18.53 22.17 -25.36
N ALA A 193 -17.82 21.14 -25.85
CA ALA A 193 -17.90 20.64 -27.23
C ALA A 193 -18.98 19.57 -27.45
N LEU A 194 -19.18 18.66 -26.48
CA LEU A 194 -20.03 17.47 -26.65
C LEU A 194 -21.47 17.60 -26.10
N ALA A 195 -21.73 18.60 -25.25
CA ALA A 195 -23.06 18.83 -24.71
C ALA A 195 -24.03 19.63 -25.62
N PRO A 196 -23.61 20.70 -26.34
CA PRO A 196 -24.54 21.65 -26.99
C PRO A 196 -25.20 21.10 -28.26
N ASN A 197 -26.25 21.78 -28.73
CA ASN A 197 -26.93 21.44 -29.98
C ASN A 197 -26.06 21.67 -31.23
N ALA A 198 -25.21 22.69 -31.22
CA ALA A 198 -24.24 23.00 -32.27
C ALA A 198 -22.95 23.58 -31.67
N ALA A 199 -21.82 23.36 -32.33
CA ALA A 199 -20.53 23.92 -31.93
C ALA A 199 -19.77 24.51 -33.13
N LEU A 200 -19.57 25.82 -33.13
CA LEU A 200 -18.89 26.55 -34.22
C LEU A 200 -17.64 27.24 -33.70
N VAL A 201 -16.54 27.17 -34.45
CA VAL A 201 -15.28 27.86 -34.15
C VAL A 201 -15.31 29.24 -34.80
N LEU A 202 -15.04 30.28 -34.03
CA LEU A 202 -14.85 31.64 -34.56
C LEU A 202 -13.36 31.90 -34.75
N HIS A 203 -12.94 32.14 -35.99
CA HIS A 203 -11.55 32.33 -36.38
C HIS A 203 -11.35 33.46 -37.40
N GLN A 204 -10.11 33.90 -37.58
CA GLN A 204 -9.75 34.79 -38.69
C GLN A 204 -9.87 34.06 -40.03
N TRP A 205 -10.47 34.73 -41.00
CA TRP A 205 -10.66 34.25 -42.36
C TRP A 205 -10.78 35.44 -43.32
N ASP A 206 -9.81 35.59 -44.22
CA ASP A 206 -9.73 36.75 -45.13
C ASP A 206 -10.26 36.45 -46.55
N GLU A 207 -10.70 35.21 -46.82
CA GLU A 207 -11.31 34.78 -48.07
C GLU A 207 -12.86 34.90 -48.02
N GLU A 208 -13.55 34.52 -49.10
CA GLU A 208 -15.01 34.53 -49.20
C GLU A 208 -15.69 33.41 -48.37
N GLU A 209 -17.01 33.46 -48.23
CA GLU A 209 -17.79 32.36 -47.65
C GLU A 209 -17.89 31.17 -48.60
N GLY A 210 -18.12 29.97 -48.06
CA GLY A 210 -18.21 28.77 -48.89
C GLY A 210 -18.39 27.46 -48.14
N ALA A 211 -18.42 26.38 -48.90
CA ALA A 211 -18.51 25.02 -48.36
C ALA A 211 -17.13 24.51 -47.92
N VAL A 212 -17.11 23.71 -46.86
CA VAL A 212 -15.93 22.95 -46.40
C VAL A 212 -16.16 21.49 -46.73
N GLY A 213 -15.25 20.88 -47.49
CA GLY A 213 -15.34 19.47 -47.82
C GLY A 213 -14.64 18.61 -46.78
N SER A 214 -15.31 17.55 -46.32
CA SER A 214 -14.62 16.44 -45.68
C SER A 214 -13.68 15.74 -46.69
N TRP A 215 -12.62 15.11 -46.17
CA TRP A 215 -11.71 14.27 -46.95
C TRP A 215 -12.14 12.81 -46.98
N ASP A 216 -12.89 12.36 -45.98
CA ASP A 216 -13.23 10.95 -45.74
C ASP A 216 -14.74 10.64 -45.83
N THR A 217 -15.59 11.66 -46.01
CA THR A 217 -17.05 11.51 -46.15
C THR A 217 -17.59 12.38 -47.29
N ASP A 218 -18.72 11.97 -47.88
CA ASP A 218 -19.47 12.76 -48.86
C ASP A 218 -20.26 13.92 -48.20
N THR A 219 -19.78 14.45 -47.07
CA THR A 219 -20.41 15.55 -46.34
C THR A 219 -19.58 16.83 -46.45
N ALA A 220 -20.27 17.96 -46.33
CA ALA A 220 -19.64 19.27 -46.33
C ALA A 220 -20.26 20.19 -45.27
N GLY A 221 -19.39 20.81 -44.48
CA GLY A 221 -19.73 21.90 -43.56
C GLY A 221 -19.68 23.27 -44.25
N SER A 222 -19.71 24.34 -43.47
CA SER A 222 -19.74 25.72 -43.96
C SER A 222 -18.68 26.62 -43.30
N ILE A 223 -18.00 27.44 -44.09
CA ILE A 223 -17.32 28.66 -43.61
C ILE A 223 -18.28 29.82 -43.89
N ARG A 224 -18.86 30.40 -42.84
CA ARG A 224 -19.78 31.54 -42.92
C ARG A 224 -19.04 32.81 -42.52
N VAL A 225 -18.80 33.72 -43.47
CA VAL A 225 -18.10 34.98 -43.21
C VAL A 225 -19.01 35.93 -42.44
N ILE A 226 -18.72 36.13 -41.15
CA ILE A 226 -19.44 37.13 -40.34
C ILE A 226 -18.91 38.55 -40.64
N GLN A 227 -17.62 38.68 -40.95
CA GLN A 227 -16.96 39.95 -41.23
C GLN A 227 -15.99 39.75 -42.39
N ALA A 228 -16.24 40.41 -43.53
CA ALA A 228 -15.30 40.39 -44.65
C ALA A 228 -14.03 41.20 -44.34
N ALA A 229 -12.89 40.74 -44.87
CA ALA A 229 -11.63 41.46 -44.82
C ALA A 229 -11.68 42.77 -45.65
N GLY A 230 -10.82 43.73 -45.28
CA GLY A 230 -10.74 45.02 -45.98
C GLY A 230 -9.42 45.75 -45.70
N PRO A 231 -9.23 46.96 -46.27
CA PRO A 231 -8.00 47.73 -46.07
C PRO A 231 -7.75 48.03 -44.58
N GLY A 232 -6.76 47.36 -43.99
CA GLY A 232 -6.44 47.48 -42.56
C GLY A 232 -7.36 46.72 -41.61
N ARG A 233 -8.25 45.84 -42.11
CA ARG A 233 -9.23 45.10 -41.29
C ARG A 233 -9.23 43.62 -41.64
N ARG A 234 -9.03 42.76 -40.63
CA ARG A 234 -9.08 41.29 -40.78
C ARG A 234 -10.52 40.82 -40.96
N GLY A 235 -10.70 39.76 -41.74
CA GLY A 235 -11.96 39.05 -41.85
C GLY A 235 -12.11 37.98 -40.76
N TYR A 236 -13.35 37.62 -40.45
CA TYR A 236 -13.70 36.60 -39.47
C TYR A 236 -14.83 35.72 -40.00
N ALA A 237 -14.76 34.43 -39.70
CA ALA A 237 -15.77 33.44 -40.08
C ALA A 237 -16.08 32.47 -38.95
N LEU A 238 -17.28 31.87 -39.05
CA LEU A 238 -17.68 30.70 -38.28
C LEU A 238 -17.55 29.45 -39.14
N THR A 239 -17.00 28.41 -38.55
CA THR A 239 -16.86 27.09 -39.19
C THR A 239 -17.21 25.98 -38.22
N ASP A 240 -17.84 24.92 -38.72
CA ASP A 240 -18.26 23.75 -37.95
C ASP A 240 -17.06 23.08 -37.26
N LEU A 241 -17.21 22.75 -35.96
CA LEU A 241 -16.10 22.25 -35.12
C LEU A 241 -15.51 20.94 -35.65
N ASP A 242 -16.35 20.00 -36.04
CA ASP A 242 -15.95 18.67 -36.53
C ASP A 242 -15.10 18.78 -37.81
N ASN A 243 -15.54 19.62 -38.75
CA ASN A 243 -14.86 19.95 -39.99
C ASN A 243 -13.47 20.58 -39.72
N LEU A 244 -13.36 21.46 -38.72
CA LEU A 244 -12.06 22.03 -38.34
C LEU A 244 -11.16 21.08 -37.56
N ILE A 245 -11.70 20.15 -36.76
CA ILE A 245 -10.91 19.08 -36.13
C ILE A 245 -10.37 18.15 -37.21
N GLU A 246 -11.18 17.76 -38.20
CA GLU A 246 -10.73 16.98 -39.35
C GLU A 246 -9.63 17.71 -40.14
N ALA A 247 -9.83 19.00 -40.45
CA ALA A 247 -8.83 19.81 -41.13
C ALA A 247 -7.52 19.98 -40.33
N CYS A 248 -7.60 20.14 -39.00
CA CYS A 248 -6.43 20.15 -38.13
C CYS A 248 -5.73 18.79 -38.07
N THR A 249 -6.48 17.69 -38.17
CA THR A 249 -5.95 16.32 -38.15
C THR A 249 -5.06 16.06 -39.37
N VAL A 250 -5.48 16.48 -40.57
CA VAL A 250 -4.72 16.32 -41.81
C VAL A 250 -3.80 17.51 -42.14
N GLY A 251 -3.91 18.63 -41.40
CA GLY A 251 -3.18 19.88 -41.63
C GLY A 251 -3.67 20.73 -42.80
N ARG A 252 -4.85 20.41 -43.34
CA ARG A 252 -5.40 20.98 -44.57
C ARG A 252 -6.91 21.11 -44.53
N LEU A 253 -7.42 22.28 -44.87
CA LEU A 253 -8.85 22.53 -45.07
C LEU A 253 -9.15 22.54 -46.58
N ARG A 254 -10.15 21.76 -47.00
CA ARG A 254 -10.69 21.77 -48.37
C ARG A 254 -11.87 22.74 -48.39
N TRP A 255 -11.82 23.77 -49.22
CA TRP A 255 -12.84 24.83 -49.25
C TRP A 255 -13.17 25.26 -50.68
N THR A 256 -14.41 25.65 -50.95
CA THR A 256 -14.82 26.20 -52.25
C THR A 256 -15.76 27.40 -52.06
N PRO A 257 -15.51 28.55 -52.72
CA PRO A 257 -16.32 29.75 -52.55
C PRO A 257 -17.71 29.63 -53.18
N GLY A 258 -18.73 30.14 -52.48
CA GLY A 258 -20.10 30.21 -52.98
C GLY A 258 -21.15 30.07 -51.88
N SER A 259 -22.41 30.32 -52.22
CA SER A 259 -23.52 30.10 -51.29
C SER A 259 -23.77 28.61 -51.11
N TRP A 260 -23.37 28.07 -49.96
CA TRP A 260 -23.68 26.70 -49.53
C TRP A 260 -25.08 26.66 -48.91
N SER A 261 -25.98 25.82 -49.43
CA SER A 261 -27.34 25.67 -48.91
C SER A 261 -27.47 24.55 -47.88
N GLY A 262 -26.62 23.53 -47.94
CA GLY A 262 -26.72 22.30 -47.15
C GLY A 262 -27.63 21.23 -47.77
N ASP A 263 -28.31 21.55 -48.87
CA ASP A 263 -29.20 20.65 -49.62
C ASP A 263 -28.49 19.96 -50.81
N GLU A 264 -27.22 20.29 -51.07
CA GLU A 264 -26.44 19.76 -52.18
C GLU A 264 -26.18 18.25 -52.06
N THR A 265 -26.34 17.51 -53.16
CA THR A 265 -26.11 16.06 -53.18
C THR A 265 -24.62 15.70 -53.14
N PRO A 266 -24.23 14.50 -52.66
CA PRO A 266 -22.87 13.97 -52.76
C PRO A 266 -22.17 14.19 -54.11
N GLN A 267 -22.90 14.00 -55.22
CA GLN A 267 -22.36 14.19 -56.57
C GLN A 267 -22.14 15.66 -56.94
N GLU A 268 -22.93 16.57 -56.38
CA GLU A 268 -22.74 18.02 -56.55
C GLU A 268 -21.55 18.52 -55.71
N ILE A 269 -21.38 18.00 -54.49
CA ILE A 269 -20.23 18.24 -53.61
C ILE A 269 -18.92 17.77 -54.27
N GLU A 270 -18.90 16.53 -54.80
CA GLU A 270 -17.72 15.97 -55.48
C GLU A 270 -17.30 16.82 -56.70
N ALA A 271 -18.28 17.38 -57.42
CA ALA A 271 -18.07 18.15 -58.65
C ALA A 271 -17.61 19.61 -58.44
N MET A 272 -17.56 20.13 -57.21
CA MET A 272 -17.17 21.53 -56.95
C MET A 272 -15.68 21.79 -57.24
N GLU A 273 -15.31 23.05 -57.53
CA GLU A 273 -13.92 23.45 -57.69
C GLU A 273 -13.28 23.76 -56.33
N TRP A 274 -12.63 22.74 -55.76
CA TRP A 274 -12.05 22.81 -54.41
C TRP A 274 -10.67 23.45 -54.38
N ARG A 275 -10.47 24.37 -53.43
CA ARG A 275 -9.20 24.97 -53.03
C ARG A 275 -8.71 24.30 -51.74
N THR A 276 -7.41 24.38 -51.48
CA THR A 276 -6.78 23.84 -50.26
C THR A 276 -6.11 24.97 -49.48
N VAL A 277 -6.43 25.07 -48.19
CA VAL A 277 -5.68 25.88 -47.22
C VAL A 277 -4.73 24.95 -46.47
N GLU A 278 -3.44 25.26 -46.48
CA GLU A 278 -2.38 24.47 -45.85
C GLU A 278 -2.05 24.98 -44.43
N ASN A 279 -1.34 24.15 -43.64
CA ASN A 279 -0.89 24.44 -42.26
C ASN A 279 -2.01 24.64 -41.23
N VAL A 280 -3.20 24.08 -41.45
CA VAL A 280 -4.34 24.22 -40.55
C VAL A 280 -4.07 23.47 -39.23
N ARG A 281 -4.07 24.19 -38.11
CA ARG A 281 -3.74 23.66 -36.77
C ARG A 281 -4.42 24.40 -35.60
N ILE A 282 -5.48 25.15 -35.88
CA ILE A 282 -6.17 26.02 -34.92
C ILE A 282 -6.66 25.32 -33.65
N ILE A 283 -7.10 24.06 -33.74
CA ILE A 283 -7.53 23.27 -32.57
C ILE A 283 -6.35 22.48 -31.95
N GLY A 284 -5.31 22.20 -32.74
CA GLY A 284 -4.08 21.49 -32.40
C GLY A 284 -3.29 21.12 -33.67
N GLN A 285 -2.01 20.79 -33.55
CA GLN A 285 -1.20 20.38 -34.71
C GLN A 285 -1.61 19.02 -35.32
N PRO A 286 -1.38 18.81 -36.64
CA PRO A 286 -1.59 17.53 -37.31
C PRO A 286 -0.86 16.38 -36.60
N GLY A 287 -1.53 15.23 -36.50
CA GLY A 287 -1.04 14.09 -35.71
C GLY A 287 -1.15 14.28 -34.18
N THR A 288 -1.85 15.30 -33.67
CA THR A 288 -2.20 15.39 -32.24
C THR A 288 -3.35 14.43 -31.91
N PRO A 289 -3.16 13.37 -31.11
CA PRO A 289 -4.20 12.34 -30.95
C PRO A 289 -5.45 12.79 -30.19
N SER A 290 -5.36 13.87 -29.40
CA SER A 290 -6.53 14.51 -28.79
C SER A 290 -7.56 14.99 -29.83
N LEU A 291 -7.14 15.30 -31.06
CA LEU A 291 -8.04 15.66 -32.16
C LEU A 291 -8.91 14.47 -32.56
N HIS A 292 -8.29 13.32 -32.86
CA HIS A 292 -9.00 12.08 -33.17
C HIS A 292 -9.93 11.64 -32.04
N ALA A 293 -9.45 11.65 -30.79
CA ALA A 293 -10.24 11.24 -29.63
C ALA A 293 -11.45 12.16 -29.37
N LEU A 294 -11.38 13.45 -29.74
CA LEU A 294 -12.53 14.35 -29.72
C LEU A 294 -13.46 14.16 -30.92
N LEU A 295 -12.92 13.94 -32.12
CA LEU A 295 -13.72 13.71 -33.34
C LEU A 295 -14.56 12.43 -33.22
N ASP A 296 -13.97 11.35 -32.70
CA ASP A 296 -14.69 10.12 -32.33
C ASP A 296 -15.84 10.43 -31.35
N ALA A 297 -15.58 11.24 -30.31
CA ALA A 297 -16.58 11.55 -29.30
C ALA A 297 -17.71 12.46 -29.80
N LEU A 298 -17.45 13.31 -30.81
CA LEU A 298 -18.46 14.11 -31.50
C LEU A 298 -19.35 13.22 -32.39
N ARG A 299 -18.74 12.49 -33.33
CA ARG A 299 -19.47 11.72 -34.36
C ARG A 299 -20.29 10.55 -33.81
N THR A 300 -19.98 10.08 -32.60
CA THR A 300 -20.67 8.95 -31.95
C THR A 300 -21.90 9.34 -31.14
N LEU A 301 -22.21 10.63 -31.04
CA LEU A 301 -23.43 11.13 -30.39
C LEU A 301 -24.69 10.79 -31.19
N ASP A 302 -24.57 10.71 -32.52
CA ASP A 302 -25.71 10.54 -33.45
C ASP A 302 -26.14 9.08 -33.66
N ASP A 303 -25.26 8.10 -33.36
CA ASP A 303 -25.50 6.66 -33.59
C ASP A 303 -26.46 5.99 -32.59
N GLY A 304 -26.91 6.71 -31.55
CA GLY A 304 -27.90 6.22 -30.58
C GLY A 304 -27.45 5.11 -29.64
N ALA A 305 -26.16 4.74 -29.64
CA ALA A 305 -25.59 3.67 -28.81
C ALA A 305 -24.82 4.23 -27.58
N ASP A 306 -25.55 4.50 -26.49
CA ASP A 306 -25.03 5.11 -25.24
C ASP A 306 -23.67 4.55 -24.76
N SER A 307 -23.44 3.24 -24.90
CA SER A 307 -22.25 2.56 -24.37
C SER A 307 -20.94 2.98 -25.03
N PHE A 308 -20.97 3.30 -26.33
CA PHE A 308 -19.76 3.66 -27.08
C PHE A 308 -19.42 5.15 -26.95
N LYS A 309 -20.46 6.01 -26.95
CA LYS A 309 -20.36 7.42 -26.54
C LYS A 309 -19.57 7.57 -25.23
N TYR A 310 -19.90 6.79 -24.21
CA TYR A 310 -19.21 6.82 -22.92
C TYR A 310 -17.73 6.38 -22.99
N TYR A 311 -17.39 5.40 -23.83
CA TYR A 311 -16.01 5.01 -24.09
C TYR A 311 -15.22 6.13 -24.80
N ALA A 312 -15.80 6.76 -25.81
CA ALA A 312 -15.20 7.88 -26.53
C ALA A 312 -14.98 9.12 -25.62
N ILE A 313 -15.92 9.40 -24.71
CA ILE A 313 -15.78 10.45 -23.68
C ILE A 313 -14.59 10.16 -22.76
N TRP A 314 -14.47 8.96 -22.18
CA TRP A 314 -13.32 8.59 -21.34
C TRP A 314 -12.00 8.68 -22.12
N LYS A 315 -12.00 8.20 -23.36
CA LYS A 315 -10.85 8.28 -24.28
C LYS A 315 -10.40 9.73 -24.50
N SER A 316 -11.31 10.65 -24.82
CA SER A 316 -10.99 12.07 -24.98
C SER A 316 -10.52 12.71 -23.66
N ALA A 317 -11.17 12.37 -22.54
CA ALA A 317 -10.84 12.88 -21.20
C ALA A 317 -9.42 12.51 -20.75
N LEU A 318 -8.93 11.32 -21.11
CA LEU A 318 -7.56 10.88 -20.78
C LEU A 318 -6.49 11.73 -21.47
N THR A 319 -6.77 12.31 -22.63
CA THR A 319 -5.82 13.16 -23.38
C THR A 319 -5.81 14.63 -22.93
N ARG A 320 -6.55 14.96 -21.86
CA ARG A 320 -6.77 16.33 -21.37
C ARG A 320 -6.15 16.53 -20.00
N THR A 321 -6.02 17.80 -19.60
CA THR A 321 -5.42 18.20 -18.32
C THR A 321 -6.13 19.43 -17.71
N SER A 322 -5.97 19.57 -16.40
CA SER A 322 -6.51 20.65 -15.58
C SER A 322 -5.46 21.09 -14.56
N SER A 323 -5.55 22.34 -14.09
CA SER A 323 -4.75 22.82 -12.97
C SER A 323 -5.24 22.32 -11.59
N ARG A 324 -6.40 21.65 -11.55
CA ARG A 324 -7.00 21.07 -10.34
C ARG A 324 -7.31 19.59 -10.62
N PRO A 325 -6.67 18.62 -9.94
CA PRO A 325 -6.87 17.18 -10.19
C PRO A 325 -8.32 16.72 -10.16
N VAL A 326 -9.13 17.20 -9.21
CA VAL A 326 -10.56 16.85 -9.10
C VAL A 326 -11.39 17.30 -10.30
N ASP A 327 -11.01 18.41 -10.95
CA ASP A 327 -11.76 18.94 -12.10
C ASP A 327 -11.64 18.03 -13.34
N MET A 328 -10.66 17.12 -13.39
CA MET A 328 -10.58 16.07 -14.42
C MET A 328 -11.78 15.13 -14.42
N VAL A 329 -12.49 15.04 -13.29
CA VAL A 329 -13.66 14.17 -13.09
C VAL A 329 -14.95 14.99 -13.13
N LEU A 330 -14.97 16.14 -12.43
CA LEU A 330 -16.12 17.05 -12.42
C LEU A 330 -16.41 17.63 -13.81
N SER A 331 -15.41 17.74 -14.69
CA SER A 331 -15.61 18.21 -16.07
C SER A 331 -16.29 17.22 -17.01
N ILE A 332 -16.44 15.96 -16.60
CA ILE A 332 -17.04 14.91 -17.44
C ILE A 332 -18.26 14.25 -16.81
N MET A 333 -18.50 14.37 -15.50
CA MET A 333 -19.60 13.70 -14.80
C MET A 333 -20.97 13.88 -15.51
N GLY A 334 -21.28 15.09 -15.97
CA GLY A 334 -22.54 15.41 -16.65
C GLY A 334 -22.70 14.70 -17.99
N LEU A 335 -21.61 14.46 -18.72
CA LEU A 335 -21.63 13.71 -19.98
C LEU A 335 -22.08 12.25 -19.79
N PHE A 336 -21.88 11.69 -18.58
CA PHE A 336 -22.40 10.37 -18.17
C PHE A 336 -23.78 10.45 -17.49
N GLY A 337 -24.42 11.63 -17.46
CA GLY A 337 -25.67 11.86 -16.75
C GLY A 337 -25.54 11.75 -15.23
N VAL A 338 -24.34 11.99 -14.68
CA VAL A 338 -24.04 11.95 -13.24
C VAL A 338 -23.81 13.37 -12.71
N THR A 339 -24.27 13.63 -11.48
CA THR A 339 -23.99 14.85 -10.74
C THR A 339 -23.39 14.47 -9.39
N LEU A 340 -22.11 14.74 -9.20
CA LEU A 340 -21.43 14.65 -7.90
C LEU A 340 -21.52 16.00 -7.19
N ASP A 341 -21.47 16.01 -5.85
CA ASP A 341 -21.35 17.25 -5.08
C ASP A 341 -19.87 17.65 -4.97
N PRO A 342 -19.42 18.78 -5.59
CA PRO A 342 -18.01 19.19 -5.56
C PRO A 342 -17.49 19.51 -4.15
N ARG A 343 -18.37 19.67 -3.16
CA ARG A 343 -18.01 19.98 -1.76
C ARG A 343 -17.51 18.75 -0.98
N LEU A 344 -17.68 17.55 -1.54
CA LEU A 344 -17.23 16.29 -0.92
C LEU A 344 -15.77 15.93 -1.25
N PHE A 345 -15.13 16.67 -2.16
CA PHE A 345 -13.81 16.32 -2.70
C PHE A 345 -12.82 17.48 -2.50
N GLU A 346 -11.60 17.16 -2.07
CA GLU A 346 -10.52 18.14 -2.04
C GLU A 346 -10.01 18.45 -3.45
N VAL A 347 -9.30 19.58 -3.62
CA VAL A 347 -8.76 19.99 -4.94
C VAL A 347 -7.86 18.92 -5.57
N GLY A 348 -7.12 18.17 -4.74
CA GLY A 348 -6.25 17.08 -5.14
C GLY A 348 -6.92 15.72 -5.31
N ASP A 349 -8.16 15.54 -4.84
CA ASP A 349 -8.80 14.23 -4.79
C ASP A 349 -9.39 13.81 -6.15
N ARG A 350 -8.50 13.38 -7.03
CA ARG A 350 -8.88 12.77 -8.31
C ARG A 350 -9.35 11.33 -8.15
N VAL A 351 -8.74 10.56 -7.24
CA VAL A 351 -8.97 9.11 -7.11
C VAL A 351 -10.34 8.86 -6.48
N GLY A 352 -10.65 9.49 -5.34
CA GLY A 352 -11.96 9.38 -4.68
C GLY A 352 -13.10 9.90 -5.56
N ALA A 353 -12.88 11.02 -6.25
CA ALA A 353 -13.85 11.52 -7.25
C ALA A 353 -14.06 10.52 -8.41
N THR A 354 -13.00 9.86 -8.91
CA THR A 354 -13.12 8.85 -9.98
C THR A 354 -13.90 7.63 -9.50
N ILE A 355 -13.60 7.12 -8.29
CA ILE A 355 -14.37 6.03 -7.66
C ILE A 355 -15.84 6.45 -7.54
N ALA A 356 -16.13 7.64 -7.03
CA ALA A 356 -17.51 8.13 -6.86
C ALA A 356 -18.27 8.24 -8.19
N LEU A 357 -17.64 8.76 -9.25
CA LEU A 357 -18.23 8.81 -10.59
C LEU A 357 -18.51 7.39 -11.12
N SER A 358 -17.52 6.50 -11.06
CA SER A 358 -17.63 5.12 -11.54
C SER A 358 -18.72 4.32 -10.83
N ARG A 359 -18.79 4.43 -9.49
CA ARG A 359 -19.84 3.80 -8.69
C ARG A 359 -21.23 4.30 -9.09
N GLU A 360 -21.40 5.61 -9.28
CA GLU A 360 -22.69 6.18 -9.66
C GLU A 360 -23.10 5.86 -11.12
N ILE A 361 -22.15 5.77 -12.06
CA ILE A 361 -22.38 5.27 -13.43
C ILE A 361 -22.93 3.83 -13.37
N LEU A 362 -22.26 2.94 -12.65
CA LEU A 362 -22.67 1.54 -12.51
C LEU A 362 -24.02 1.41 -11.79
N ARG A 363 -24.23 2.16 -10.69
CA ARG A 363 -25.50 2.19 -9.93
C ARG A 363 -26.70 2.65 -10.78
N ARG A 364 -26.48 3.46 -11.82
CA ARG A 364 -27.50 3.87 -12.80
C ARG A 364 -27.76 2.85 -13.92
N GLY A 365 -27.10 1.69 -13.91
CA GLY A 365 -27.20 0.70 -14.99
C GLY A 365 -26.35 1.04 -16.22
N GLY A 366 -25.29 1.85 -16.02
CA GLY A 366 -24.20 2.04 -16.96
C GLY A 366 -23.22 0.85 -16.95
N THR A 367 -22.10 1.01 -17.62
CA THR A 367 -21.04 0.00 -17.75
C THR A 367 -19.67 0.62 -17.45
N ALA A 368 -18.68 -0.22 -17.14
CA ALA A 368 -17.29 0.15 -16.91
C ALA A 368 -16.57 0.54 -18.22
N SER A 369 -17.07 1.59 -18.89
CA SER A 369 -16.63 2.06 -20.21
C SER A 369 -15.24 2.71 -20.22
N TRP A 370 -14.61 2.86 -19.06
CA TRP A 370 -13.20 3.26 -18.92
C TRP A 370 -12.22 2.11 -19.15
N ILE A 371 -12.66 0.85 -19.09
CA ILE A 371 -11.77 -0.30 -19.30
C ILE A 371 -11.42 -0.40 -20.79
N GLY A 372 -10.12 -0.47 -21.09
CA GLY A 372 -9.62 -0.63 -22.46
C GLY A 372 -9.63 0.64 -23.32
N ILE A 373 -9.85 1.83 -22.74
CA ILE A 373 -9.73 3.13 -23.44
C ILE A 373 -8.31 3.41 -23.96
N SER A 374 -7.33 2.72 -23.37
CA SER A 374 -5.98 2.57 -23.86
C SER A 374 -5.49 1.19 -23.45
N THR A 375 -5.05 0.36 -24.40
CA THR A 375 -4.27 -0.85 -24.12
C THR A 375 -2.76 -0.57 -24.10
N ARG A 376 -2.32 0.62 -24.53
CA ARG A 376 -0.90 1.03 -24.58
C ARG A 376 -0.43 1.77 -23.32
N ALA A 377 -1.34 2.27 -22.50
CA ALA A 377 -1.05 2.84 -21.20
C ALA A 377 -0.90 1.72 -20.15
N PRO A 378 0.05 1.82 -19.21
CA PRO A 378 0.10 0.90 -18.08
C PRO A 378 -1.14 1.08 -17.19
N PRO A 379 -1.61 0.02 -16.49
CA PRO A 379 -2.64 0.13 -15.46
C PRO A 379 -2.30 1.17 -14.38
N CYS A 380 -3.31 1.86 -13.85
CA CYS A 380 -3.09 2.90 -12.86
C CYS A 380 -2.68 2.33 -11.52
N ARG A 381 -1.60 2.87 -10.94
CA ARG A 381 -1.02 2.39 -9.68
C ARG A 381 -1.95 2.52 -8.46
N HIS A 382 -3.04 3.28 -8.58
CA HIS A 382 -4.04 3.49 -7.52
C HIS A 382 -5.42 2.88 -7.84
N LEU A 383 -5.67 2.52 -9.10
CA LEU A 383 -6.95 2.00 -9.60
C LEU A 383 -6.69 1.16 -10.87
N SER A 384 -6.23 -0.09 -10.74
CA SER A 384 -5.70 -0.85 -11.90
C SER A 384 -6.72 -1.07 -13.04
N THR A 385 -8.02 -0.96 -12.79
CA THR A 385 -9.05 -1.00 -13.84
C THR A 385 -9.07 0.22 -14.78
N PHE A 386 -8.32 1.27 -14.44
CA PHE A 386 -8.06 2.45 -15.27
C PHE A 386 -6.63 2.43 -15.82
N PRO A 387 -6.34 3.05 -16.97
CA PRO A 387 -4.98 3.40 -17.35
C PRO A 387 -4.41 4.48 -16.41
N GLU A 388 -3.08 4.51 -16.25
CA GLU A 388 -2.39 5.49 -15.40
C GLU A 388 -2.79 6.93 -15.75
N PHE A 389 -3.13 7.70 -14.72
CA PHE A 389 -3.69 9.04 -14.88
C PHE A 389 -2.64 10.08 -15.30
N PRO A 390 -2.94 10.97 -16.27
CA PRO A 390 -2.03 12.05 -16.64
C PRO A 390 -1.82 13.06 -15.53
N GLU A 391 -0.62 13.64 -15.49
CA GLU A 391 -0.28 14.76 -14.61
C GLU A 391 -1.14 16.00 -14.89
N THR A 392 -1.43 16.74 -13.83
CA THR A 392 -2.16 18.01 -13.89
C THR A 392 -1.26 19.17 -14.28
N SER A 393 -1.62 19.89 -15.34
CA SER A 393 -0.90 21.07 -15.80
C SER A 393 -1.83 22.25 -16.11
N VAL A 394 -1.26 23.45 -16.09
CA VAL A 394 -2.01 24.70 -16.33
C VAL A 394 -2.27 24.94 -17.83
N ALA A 395 -1.45 24.35 -18.72
CA ALA A 395 -1.62 24.39 -20.18
C ALA A 395 -0.77 23.31 -20.87
N GLY A 396 -1.14 22.94 -22.09
CA GLY A 396 -0.41 21.97 -22.93
C GLY A 396 -0.90 20.52 -22.80
N LYS A 397 -0.18 19.61 -23.46
CA LYS A 397 -0.48 18.18 -23.55
C LYS A 397 -0.60 17.51 -22.18
N ALA A 398 -1.42 16.47 -22.10
CA ALA A 398 -1.51 15.58 -20.95
C ALA A 398 -0.36 14.57 -20.99
N TRP A 399 0.36 14.37 -19.87
CA TRP A 399 1.53 13.50 -19.81
C TRP A 399 1.36 12.42 -18.75
N ILE A 400 1.70 11.18 -19.07
CA ILE A 400 1.61 10.01 -18.18
C ILE A 400 3.03 9.53 -17.86
N ARG A 401 3.28 9.20 -16.59
CA ARG A 401 4.54 8.56 -16.16
C ARG A 401 4.51 7.07 -16.47
N ALA A 402 5.27 6.66 -17.47
CA ALA A 402 5.56 5.25 -17.71
C ALA A 402 6.85 4.82 -16.97
N ASN A 403 7.09 3.51 -16.92
CA ASN A 403 8.40 2.92 -16.60
C ASN A 403 9.07 3.49 -15.32
N GLY A 404 8.45 3.29 -14.15
CA GLY A 404 9.09 3.57 -12.86
C GLY A 404 9.45 5.04 -12.59
N ASN A 405 8.69 5.99 -13.15
CA ASN A 405 8.93 7.44 -13.10
C ASN A 405 10.10 7.96 -13.96
N GLN A 406 10.65 7.18 -14.90
CA GLN A 406 11.76 7.64 -15.75
C GLN A 406 11.34 8.28 -17.08
N GLU A 407 10.13 7.99 -17.59
CA GLU A 407 9.67 8.44 -18.91
C GLU A 407 8.30 9.12 -18.84
N MET A 408 8.17 10.24 -19.58
CA MET A 408 6.93 11.00 -19.71
C MET A 408 6.38 10.81 -21.12
N ILE A 409 5.25 10.12 -21.24
CA ILE A 409 4.60 9.83 -22.52
C ILE A 409 3.38 10.73 -22.70
N ASP A 410 3.17 11.25 -23.91
CA ASP A 410 1.96 11.99 -24.28
C ASP A 410 0.75 11.05 -24.15
N ALA A 411 -0.23 11.41 -23.32
CA ALA A 411 -1.43 10.60 -23.12
C ALA A 411 -2.22 10.38 -24.42
N GLY A 412 -2.07 11.28 -25.39
CA GLY A 412 -2.60 11.10 -26.74
C GLY A 412 -2.00 9.90 -27.47
N THR A 413 -0.68 9.68 -27.43
CA THR A 413 -0.03 8.65 -28.28
C THR A 413 -0.29 7.22 -27.80
N ILE A 414 -0.71 7.06 -26.54
CA ILE A 414 -1.03 5.77 -25.93
C ILE A 414 -2.52 5.45 -25.96
N VAL A 415 -3.39 6.45 -26.13
CA VAL A 415 -4.81 6.20 -26.43
C VAL A 415 -4.91 5.37 -27.71
N ASP A 416 -5.82 4.40 -27.72
CA ASP A 416 -5.99 3.56 -28.90
C ASP A 416 -6.68 4.32 -30.04
N GLU A 417 -5.96 4.38 -31.16
CA GLU A 417 -6.47 4.69 -32.49
C GLU A 417 -7.36 3.54 -32.99
N ASP A 418 -8.55 3.41 -32.39
CA ASP A 418 -9.65 2.59 -32.90
C ASP A 418 -10.58 3.48 -33.76
N SER A 419 -9.99 4.29 -34.65
CA SER A 419 -10.63 5.46 -35.26
C SER A 419 -11.72 5.10 -36.28
N HIS A 420 -12.84 5.82 -36.25
CA HIS A 420 -13.96 5.67 -37.20
C HIS A 420 -13.72 6.27 -38.60
N ILE A 421 -12.48 6.59 -38.96
CA ILE A 421 -12.15 7.27 -40.21
C ILE A 421 -12.04 6.23 -41.34
N GLY A 422 -13.16 5.98 -42.02
CA GLY A 422 -13.21 5.25 -43.30
C GLY A 422 -13.57 3.76 -43.26
N SER A 423 -13.60 3.10 -42.10
CA SER A 423 -14.11 1.73 -41.96
C SER A 423 -15.39 1.66 -41.10
N GLY A 424 -16.36 0.85 -41.55
CA GLY A 424 -17.70 0.76 -40.96
C GLY A 424 -17.72 0.18 -39.53
N PRO A 425 -18.86 0.30 -38.83
CA PRO A 425 -18.93 0.34 -37.37
C PRO A 425 -18.24 -0.84 -36.66
N THR A 426 -17.11 -0.53 -36.03
CA THR A 426 -16.37 -1.34 -35.03
C THR A 426 -16.97 -1.21 -33.62
N ILE A 427 -18.27 -0.89 -33.51
CA ILE A 427 -18.92 -0.45 -32.26
C ILE A 427 -19.21 -1.63 -31.32
N PRO A 428 -18.71 -1.63 -30.07
CA PRO A 428 -19.23 -2.50 -29.01
C PRO A 428 -20.64 -2.08 -28.63
N THR A 429 -21.64 -2.89 -28.96
CA THR A 429 -23.00 -2.71 -28.43
C THR A 429 -23.00 -2.84 -26.90
N LYS A 430 -24.03 -2.30 -26.24
CA LYS A 430 -24.17 -2.33 -24.77
C LYS A 430 -24.07 -3.75 -24.18
N GLU A 431 -24.40 -4.77 -24.96
CA GLU A 431 -24.35 -6.19 -24.59
C GLU A 431 -22.91 -6.74 -24.44
N TYR A 432 -21.90 -6.05 -24.99
CA TYR A 432 -20.50 -6.45 -24.94
C TYR A 432 -19.63 -5.71 -23.92
N MET A 433 -20.13 -4.60 -23.35
CA MET A 433 -19.42 -3.81 -22.34
C MET A 433 -19.58 -4.42 -20.94
N ILE A 434 -18.58 -4.21 -20.08
CA ILE A 434 -18.54 -4.79 -18.74
C ILE A 434 -19.54 -4.07 -17.82
N GLY A 435 -20.62 -4.75 -17.45
CA GLY A 435 -21.50 -4.37 -16.36
C GLY A 435 -21.06 -5.01 -15.04
N GLY A 436 -21.41 -4.38 -13.91
CA GLY A 436 -20.96 -4.80 -12.58
C GLY A 436 -21.28 -3.76 -11.52
N ASP A 437 -20.61 -3.86 -10.38
CA ASP A 437 -20.63 -2.88 -9.29
C ASP A 437 -19.20 -2.59 -8.83
N MET A 438 -19.00 -1.49 -8.09
CA MET A 438 -17.71 -1.09 -7.55
C MET A 438 -17.85 -0.75 -6.08
N ASP A 439 -16.93 -1.28 -5.27
CA ASP A 439 -16.92 -1.06 -3.83
C ASP A 439 -16.31 0.30 -3.44
N GLU A 440 -16.20 0.56 -2.13
CA GLU A 440 -15.68 1.82 -1.60
C GLU A 440 -14.16 1.97 -1.79
N ALA A 441 -13.43 0.85 -1.93
CA ALA A 441 -11.99 0.79 -2.12
C ALA A 441 -11.58 0.84 -3.62
N GLY A 442 -12.56 0.89 -4.53
CA GLY A 442 -12.33 0.94 -5.97
C GLY A 442 -12.18 -0.43 -6.63
N TYR A 443 -12.44 -1.54 -5.93
CA TYR A 443 -12.51 -2.85 -6.54
C TYR A 443 -13.76 -2.97 -7.41
N LEU A 444 -13.57 -3.27 -8.70
CA LEU A 444 -14.68 -3.54 -9.62
C LEU A 444 -15.06 -5.02 -9.59
N ASN A 445 -16.32 -5.30 -9.21
CA ASN A 445 -16.96 -6.61 -9.28
C ASN A 445 -17.67 -6.78 -10.62
N PHE A 446 -17.31 -7.78 -11.41
CA PHE A 446 -17.97 -8.03 -12.70
C PHE A 446 -17.86 -9.48 -13.16
N ARG A 447 -18.73 -9.88 -14.10
CA ARG A 447 -18.74 -11.24 -14.65
C ARG A 447 -18.44 -11.26 -16.15
N ARG A 448 -17.36 -11.91 -16.57
CA ARG A 448 -16.96 -11.91 -18.00
C ARG A 448 -16.32 -13.21 -18.48
N LYS A 449 -16.31 -13.40 -19.81
CA LYS A 449 -15.56 -14.47 -20.47
C LYS A 449 -14.07 -14.24 -20.22
N ALA A 450 -13.39 -15.27 -19.76
CA ALA A 450 -11.94 -15.26 -19.66
C ALA A 450 -11.35 -16.59 -20.12
N CYS A 451 -10.18 -16.50 -20.74
CA CYS A 451 -9.27 -17.62 -20.86
C CYS A 451 -8.23 -17.51 -19.75
N ILE A 452 -7.80 -18.66 -19.24
CA ILE A 452 -6.57 -18.73 -18.47
C ILE A 452 -5.41 -18.67 -19.48
N VAL A 453 -4.32 -17.99 -19.12
CA VAL A 453 -3.14 -17.79 -19.97
C VAL A 453 -1.84 -18.00 -19.19
N THR A 454 -0.77 -18.31 -19.91
CA THR A 454 0.60 -18.44 -19.38
C THR A 454 1.61 -17.75 -20.30
N PRO A 455 2.66 -17.09 -19.77
CA PRO A 455 3.66 -16.43 -20.60
C PRO A 455 4.53 -17.45 -21.35
N VAL A 456 4.99 -17.09 -22.56
CA VAL A 456 5.81 -17.96 -23.42
C VAL A 456 7.29 -17.67 -23.20
N ALA A 457 8.00 -18.60 -22.57
CA ALA A 457 9.45 -18.50 -22.42
C ALA A 457 10.15 -18.67 -23.80
N ASN A 458 10.81 -17.61 -24.26
CA ASN A 458 11.64 -17.55 -25.48
C ASN A 458 10.90 -17.79 -26.81
N PHE A 459 10.22 -16.77 -27.35
CA PHE A 459 9.95 -16.72 -28.79
C PHE A 459 10.24 -15.34 -29.39
N CYS A 460 10.70 -15.32 -30.65
CA CYS A 460 11.07 -14.10 -31.36
C CYS A 460 10.38 -14.09 -32.72
N LEU A 461 9.48 -13.11 -32.92
CA LEU A 461 8.76 -12.75 -34.15
C LEU A 461 8.66 -13.79 -35.28
N ARG A 462 7.51 -14.46 -35.35
CA ARG A 462 6.76 -14.77 -36.59
C ARG A 462 5.36 -15.24 -36.25
N ILE A 463 4.36 -14.72 -36.97
CA ILE A 463 3.06 -15.39 -37.07
C ILE A 463 3.31 -16.71 -37.80
N ILE A 464 3.13 -17.83 -37.09
CA ILE A 464 3.22 -19.18 -37.66
C ILE A 464 1.81 -19.76 -37.66
N GLU A 465 1.20 -19.86 -38.83
CA GLU A 465 0.11 -20.80 -39.04
C GLU A 465 0.69 -22.23 -38.94
N ASP A 466 0.63 -22.84 -37.76
CA ASP A 466 0.85 -24.29 -37.61
C ASP A 466 -0.48 -25.00 -37.92
N PRO A 467 -0.58 -25.79 -39.01
CA PRO A 467 -1.82 -26.48 -39.37
C PRO A 467 -2.12 -27.69 -38.47
N THR A 468 -1.28 -27.98 -37.47
CA THR A 468 -1.27 -29.27 -36.75
C THR A 468 -1.26 -29.21 -35.22
N SER A 469 -1.24 -28.03 -34.59
CA SER A 469 -1.45 -27.89 -33.14
C SER A 469 -2.53 -26.86 -32.79
N GLN A 470 -3.39 -27.17 -31.81
CA GLN A 470 -4.61 -26.40 -31.48
C GLN A 470 -4.36 -25.33 -30.39
N HIS A 471 -3.21 -24.67 -30.40
CA HIS A 471 -2.81 -23.74 -29.34
C HIS A 471 -2.69 -22.31 -29.86
N LEU A 472 -3.37 -21.40 -29.17
CA LEU A 472 -3.55 -20.00 -29.55
C LEU A 472 -2.57 -19.13 -28.73
N SER A 473 -1.92 -18.14 -29.34
CA SER A 473 -0.94 -17.28 -28.65
C SER A 473 -0.91 -15.83 -29.16
N ALA A 474 -0.68 -14.89 -28.25
CA ALA A 474 -0.63 -13.46 -28.54
C ALA A 474 0.34 -12.71 -27.60
N GLU A 475 0.81 -11.55 -28.04
CA GLU A 475 1.70 -10.66 -27.27
C GLU A 475 0.86 -9.61 -26.52
N SER A 476 1.11 -9.43 -25.21
CA SER A 476 0.59 -8.31 -24.44
C SER A 476 1.38 -7.03 -24.75
N VAL A 477 0.83 -5.87 -24.41
CA VAL A 477 1.35 -4.57 -24.90
C VAL A 477 2.66 -4.12 -24.22
N ASP A 478 3.05 -4.79 -23.14
CA ASP A 478 4.40 -4.77 -22.55
C ASP A 478 5.45 -5.56 -23.35
N GLY A 479 5.05 -6.26 -24.43
CA GLY A 479 5.93 -7.07 -25.28
C GLY A 479 6.09 -8.52 -24.82
N ILE A 480 5.29 -8.99 -23.85
CA ILE A 480 5.37 -10.37 -23.35
C ILE A 480 4.46 -11.28 -24.20
N PRO A 481 4.96 -12.38 -24.81
CA PRO A 481 4.11 -13.36 -25.49
C PRO A 481 3.39 -14.27 -24.47
N TRP A 482 2.15 -14.65 -24.74
CA TRP A 482 1.32 -15.56 -23.93
C TRP A 482 0.67 -16.68 -24.75
N HIS A 483 0.58 -17.88 -24.18
CA HIS A 483 -0.24 -19.00 -24.65
C HIS A 483 -1.58 -19.04 -23.91
N PHE A 484 -2.65 -19.40 -24.64
CA PHE A 484 -4.01 -19.46 -24.13
C PHE A 484 -4.37 -20.91 -23.73
N HIS A 485 -3.95 -21.29 -22.52
CA HIS A 485 -4.31 -22.52 -21.82
C HIS A 485 -4.08 -22.38 -20.29
N GLU A 486 -4.34 -23.44 -19.53
CA GLU A 486 -4.25 -23.50 -18.06
C GLU A 486 -2.94 -22.90 -17.49
N GLY A 487 -3.07 -22.19 -16.35
CA GLY A 487 -2.15 -21.20 -15.79
C GLY A 487 -2.78 -20.39 -14.64
N ASN A 488 -2.10 -19.35 -14.14
CA ASN A 488 -2.53 -18.56 -12.96
C ASN A 488 -2.97 -17.12 -13.29
N VAL A 489 -2.91 -16.71 -14.56
CA VAL A 489 -3.28 -15.36 -14.99
C VAL A 489 -4.46 -15.47 -15.96
N ALA A 490 -5.43 -14.57 -15.85
CA ALA A 490 -6.64 -14.59 -16.67
C ALA A 490 -6.59 -13.48 -17.72
N ALA A 491 -6.67 -13.85 -18.99
CA ALA A 491 -6.93 -12.92 -20.07
C ALA A 491 -8.46 -12.79 -20.23
N VAL A 492 -8.99 -11.64 -19.81
CA VAL A 492 -10.42 -11.35 -19.75
C VAL A 492 -10.85 -10.55 -20.97
N SER A 493 -11.88 -11.03 -21.68
CA SER A 493 -12.42 -10.39 -22.88
C SER A 493 -13.04 -9.03 -22.56
N LEU A 494 -12.61 -7.97 -23.24
CA LEU A 494 -13.19 -6.62 -23.10
C LEU A 494 -14.39 -6.39 -24.03
N SER A 495 -14.50 -7.17 -25.11
CA SER A 495 -15.68 -7.19 -26.00
C SER A 495 -15.71 -8.53 -26.75
N GLU A 496 -16.89 -9.01 -27.17
CA GLU A 496 -16.98 -10.24 -27.98
C GLU A 496 -16.80 -9.99 -29.49
N LYS A 497 -16.53 -8.73 -29.91
CA LYS A 497 -16.09 -8.36 -31.26
C LYS A 497 -15.70 -6.88 -31.39
N TYR A 498 -14.52 -6.59 -31.96
CA TYR A 498 -14.34 -5.43 -32.85
C TYR A 498 -13.93 -5.97 -34.23
N ASN A 499 -14.34 -5.32 -35.32
CA ASN A 499 -14.07 -5.83 -36.67
C ASN A 499 -12.58 -5.92 -37.03
N GLU A 500 -11.69 -5.18 -36.34
CA GLU A 500 -10.26 -5.13 -36.65
C GLU A 500 -9.33 -5.69 -35.54
N PHE A 501 -9.75 -5.72 -34.25
CA PHE A 501 -8.91 -6.23 -33.15
C PHE A 501 -9.72 -6.84 -31.98
N PHE A 502 -9.23 -7.91 -31.34
CA PHE A 502 -9.66 -8.30 -30.00
C PHE A 502 -8.86 -7.54 -28.94
N LYS A 503 -9.57 -6.85 -28.02
CA LYS A 503 -8.98 -6.26 -26.82
C LYS A 503 -9.23 -7.13 -25.60
N MET A 504 -8.21 -7.29 -24.78
CA MET A 504 -8.29 -8.06 -23.54
C MET A 504 -7.54 -7.35 -22.41
N MET A 505 -8.00 -7.51 -21.17
CA MET A 505 -7.19 -7.20 -19.99
C MET A 505 -6.56 -8.47 -19.44
N LEU A 506 -5.29 -8.39 -19.08
CA LEU A 506 -4.57 -9.41 -18.35
C LEU A 506 -4.73 -9.10 -16.86
N VAL A 507 -5.44 -9.95 -16.12
CA VAL A 507 -5.62 -9.81 -14.67
C VAL A 507 -4.98 -10.97 -13.94
N GLN A 508 -4.30 -10.66 -12.86
CA GLN A 508 -3.65 -11.62 -11.98
C GLN A 508 -4.33 -11.56 -10.62
N GLU A 509 -4.79 -12.72 -10.15
CA GLU A 509 -5.26 -12.91 -8.78
C GLU A 509 -4.09 -12.62 -7.83
N HIS A 510 -4.23 -11.54 -7.05
CA HIS A 510 -3.26 -11.23 -6.00
C HIS A 510 -3.71 -11.86 -4.68
N THR A 511 -5.02 -11.95 -4.43
CA THR A 511 -5.64 -12.64 -3.27
C THR A 511 -6.82 -13.50 -3.71
N PRO A 512 -7.22 -14.58 -3.01
CA PRO A 512 -8.41 -15.36 -3.33
C PRO A 512 -9.66 -14.51 -3.65
N GLY A 513 -10.11 -14.56 -4.91
CA GLY A 513 -11.24 -13.81 -5.44
C GLY A 513 -10.97 -12.35 -5.81
N ARG A 514 -9.74 -11.83 -5.65
CA ARG A 514 -9.35 -10.46 -6.08
C ARG A 514 -8.07 -10.43 -6.91
N CYS A 515 -8.16 -9.70 -8.01
CA CYS A 515 -7.10 -9.51 -8.96
C CYS A 515 -6.63 -8.05 -9.01
N HIS A 516 -5.56 -7.80 -9.75
CA HIS A 516 -5.23 -6.49 -10.30
C HIS A 516 -4.99 -6.63 -11.80
N VAL A 517 -5.16 -5.54 -12.56
CA VAL A 517 -4.77 -5.53 -13.97
C VAL A 517 -3.25 -5.39 -14.04
N VAL A 518 -2.61 -6.33 -14.75
CA VAL A 518 -1.15 -6.35 -14.98
C VAL A 518 -0.82 -5.71 -16.33
N SER A 519 -1.60 -6.05 -17.36
CA SER A 519 -1.34 -5.65 -18.75
C SER A 519 -2.59 -5.74 -19.63
N TYR A 520 -2.45 -5.52 -20.93
CA TYR A 520 -3.51 -5.64 -21.93
C TYR A 520 -3.02 -6.40 -23.17
N PHE A 521 -3.95 -6.93 -23.97
CA PHE A 521 -3.69 -7.44 -25.32
C PHE A 521 -4.47 -6.64 -26.36
N LYS A 522 -3.89 -6.49 -27.57
CA LYS A 522 -4.56 -5.97 -28.77
C LYS A 522 -4.21 -6.86 -29.97
N ILE A 523 -5.09 -7.79 -30.31
CA ILE A 523 -4.85 -8.89 -31.27
C ILE A 523 -5.61 -8.63 -32.57
N PRO A 524 -5.00 -8.60 -33.77
CA PRO A 524 -5.73 -8.33 -35.02
C PRO A 524 -6.81 -9.38 -35.34
N ASN A 525 -8.03 -8.94 -35.68
CA ASN A 525 -9.19 -9.76 -36.04
C ASN A 525 -9.14 -10.34 -37.48
N LEU A 526 -7.94 -10.46 -38.06
CA LEU A 526 -7.74 -11.09 -39.37
C LEU A 526 -7.75 -12.63 -39.30
N ASP A 527 -7.73 -13.19 -38.08
CA ASP A 527 -7.61 -14.63 -37.83
C ASP A 527 -8.89 -15.21 -37.21
N THR A 528 -9.66 -15.91 -38.06
CA THR A 528 -10.94 -16.56 -37.69
C THR A 528 -10.82 -17.73 -36.68
N THR A 529 -9.61 -18.04 -36.21
CA THR A 529 -9.42 -18.99 -35.10
C THR A 529 -9.84 -18.38 -33.77
N TRP A 530 -9.51 -17.11 -33.50
CA TRP A 530 -9.83 -16.43 -32.23
C TRP A 530 -11.34 -16.38 -31.95
N ASP A 531 -12.15 -16.01 -32.96
CA ASP A 531 -13.63 -16.06 -32.95
C ASP A 531 -14.16 -17.44 -32.47
N LYS A 532 -13.52 -18.55 -32.88
CA LYS A 532 -13.91 -19.93 -32.51
C LYS A 532 -13.39 -20.36 -31.15
N HIS A 533 -12.34 -19.73 -30.62
CA HIS A 533 -11.82 -20.04 -29.29
C HIS A 533 -12.52 -19.21 -28.22
N GLU A 534 -12.75 -17.91 -28.42
CA GLU A 534 -13.46 -17.04 -27.45
C GLU A 534 -14.92 -17.51 -27.22
N THR A 535 -15.57 -18.04 -28.25
CA THR A 535 -16.92 -18.63 -28.14
C THR A 535 -16.98 -19.84 -27.20
N ASN A 536 -15.85 -20.48 -26.89
CA ASN A 536 -15.76 -21.60 -25.95
C ASN A 536 -15.30 -21.18 -24.53
N TRP A 537 -15.00 -19.90 -24.27
CA TRP A 537 -14.54 -19.46 -22.95
C TRP A 537 -15.65 -19.45 -21.89
N LYS A 538 -15.28 -19.81 -20.66
CA LYS A 538 -16.17 -19.78 -19.50
C LYS A 538 -16.32 -18.35 -18.97
N LYS A 539 -17.48 -18.05 -18.37
CA LYS A 539 -17.72 -16.77 -17.68
C LYS A 539 -17.40 -16.90 -16.18
N TYR A 540 -16.39 -16.17 -15.73
CA TYR A 540 -15.96 -16.07 -14.33
C TYR A 540 -16.40 -14.74 -13.72
N GLU A 541 -16.46 -14.69 -12.40
CA GLU A 541 -16.67 -13.47 -11.60
C GLU A 541 -15.31 -12.98 -11.10
N PHE A 542 -15.07 -11.67 -11.17
CA PHE A 542 -13.79 -11.01 -10.91
C PHE A 542 -13.98 -9.78 -10.02
N THR A 543 -12.99 -9.49 -9.18
CA THR A 543 -12.90 -8.32 -8.27
C THR A 543 -11.53 -7.66 -8.51
N VAL A 544 -11.38 -6.37 -8.87
CA VAL A 544 -10.06 -5.87 -9.38
C VAL A 544 -9.58 -4.51 -8.80
N GLY A 545 -8.37 -4.43 -8.18
CA GLY A 545 -7.85 -3.27 -7.37
C GLY A 545 -6.31 -2.97 -7.41
N SER A 546 -5.65 -2.47 -6.34
CA SER A 546 -4.21 -2.01 -6.31
C SER A 546 -3.55 -2.18 -4.91
N LYS A 547 -2.25 -1.90 -4.58
CA LYS A 547 -1.18 -1.01 -5.14
C LYS A 547 0.25 -1.52 -4.82
N THR A 548 1.20 -1.32 -5.77
CA THR A 548 2.65 -1.62 -5.64
C THR A 548 3.55 -0.37 -5.50
N ILE A 549 4.60 -0.44 -4.66
CA ILE A 549 5.60 0.65 -4.43
C ILE A 549 7.02 0.36 -4.91
N LEU A 550 7.36 -0.91 -5.17
CA LEU A 550 8.60 -1.33 -5.82
C LEU A 550 8.26 -2.52 -6.72
N SER A 551 8.76 -2.52 -7.96
CA SER A 551 8.74 -3.69 -8.84
C SER A 551 10.05 -3.70 -9.62
N LEU A 552 10.88 -4.73 -9.40
CA LEU A 552 12.17 -4.92 -10.04
C LEU A 552 12.35 -6.37 -10.45
N SER A 553 12.56 -6.64 -11.74
CA SER A 553 12.93 -7.99 -12.18
C SER A 553 14.24 -8.44 -11.50
N LEU A 554 14.42 -9.75 -11.28
CA LEU A 554 15.66 -10.30 -10.73
C LEU A 554 16.90 -9.94 -11.57
N THR A 555 16.71 -9.59 -12.84
CA THR A 555 17.77 -9.06 -13.71
C THR A 555 18.13 -7.63 -13.35
N GLN A 556 17.16 -6.73 -13.16
CA GLN A 556 17.42 -5.36 -12.69
C GLN A 556 18.03 -5.37 -11.28
N LEU A 557 17.48 -6.19 -10.38
CA LEU A 557 17.93 -6.35 -9.00
C LEU A 557 19.39 -6.82 -8.88
N ARG A 558 19.90 -7.58 -9.86
CA ARG A 558 21.34 -7.94 -9.94
C ARG A 558 22.25 -6.79 -10.35
N HIS A 559 21.74 -5.78 -11.07
CA HIS A 559 22.49 -4.60 -11.46
C HIS A 559 22.39 -3.51 -10.38
N GLU A 560 21.20 -3.33 -9.80
CA GLU A 560 20.92 -2.43 -8.67
C GLU A 560 21.33 -3.09 -7.35
N SER A 561 22.64 -3.13 -7.09
CA SER A 561 23.23 -3.74 -5.88
C SER A 561 22.72 -3.17 -4.54
N ILE A 562 22.05 -2.02 -4.56
CA ILE A 562 21.34 -1.42 -3.42
C ILE A 562 19.99 -0.90 -3.92
N ILE A 563 18.89 -1.46 -3.41
CA ILE A 563 17.53 -0.94 -3.64
C ILE A 563 17.15 0.11 -2.60
N SER A 564 16.26 1.03 -2.97
CA SER A 564 15.67 2.00 -2.04
C SER A 564 14.19 2.16 -2.30
N ILE A 565 13.41 2.16 -1.21
CA ILE A 565 12.00 2.53 -1.21
C ILE A 565 11.77 3.94 -0.64
N GLU A 566 12.81 4.67 -0.23
CA GLU A 566 12.67 5.96 0.48
C GLU A 566 11.91 7.04 -0.29
N SER A 567 11.89 6.96 -1.61
CA SER A 567 11.20 7.90 -2.51
C SER A 567 9.82 7.43 -2.98
N THR A 568 9.45 6.16 -2.75
CA THR A 568 8.18 5.56 -3.18
C THR A 568 7.28 5.11 -2.02
N ALA A 569 7.86 4.91 -0.85
CA ALA A 569 7.18 4.46 0.37
C ALA A 569 6.74 5.62 1.28
N THR A 570 5.63 5.40 1.98
CA THR A 570 5.00 6.35 2.91
C THR A 570 5.35 6.00 4.36
N PRO A 571 6.06 6.83 5.15
CA PRO A 571 6.39 6.51 6.55
C PRO A 571 5.16 6.13 7.40
N GLY A 572 5.29 5.13 8.27
CA GLY A 572 4.21 4.66 9.14
C GLY A 572 3.20 3.73 8.46
N ARG A 573 3.63 2.98 7.44
CA ARG A 573 2.81 1.99 6.69
C ARG A 573 3.39 0.58 6.78
N ILE A 574 2.53 -0.43 6.61
CA ILE A 574 2.94 -1.83 6.51
C ILE A 574 3.25 -2.16 5.04
N ARG A 575 4.24 -3.03 4.80
CA ARG A 575 4.67 -3.43 3.45
C ARG A 575 4.96 -4.92 3.40
N PHE A 576 4.61 -5.56 2.29
CA PHE A 576 4.88 -6.98 2.07
C PHE A 576 5.49 -7.21 0.70
N ILE A 577 6.31 -8.25 0.59
CA ILE A 577 6.82 -8.76 -0.68
C ILE A 577 5.82 -9.78 -1.22
N SER A 578 5.44 -9.69 -2.49
CA SER A 578 4.64 -10.74 -3.14
C SER A 578 5.47 -12.02 -3.33
N CYS A 579 5.04 -13.11 -2.72
CA CYS A 579 5.61 -14.44 -2.92
C CYS A 579 5.44 -14.89 -4.38
N HIS A 580 4.25 -14.67 -4.94
CA HIS A 580 3.92 -15.05 -6.32
C HIS A 580 4.84 -14.35 -7.33
N ALA A 581 4.97 -13.03 -7.27
CA ALA A 581 5.83 -12.28 -8.19
C ALA A 581 7.31 -12.73 -8.12
N LEU A 582 7.81 -13.04 -6.91
CA LEU A 582 9.20 -13.45 -6.75
C LEU A 582 9.47 -14.91 -7.18
N VAL A 583 8.52 -15.81 -6.98
CA VAL A 583 8.67 -17.25 -7.25
C VAL A 583 8.30 -17.59 -8.69
N GLU A 584 7.23 -17.00 -9.24
CA GLU A 584 6.71 -17.34 -10.57
C GLU A 584 7.14 -16.33 -11.65
N GLU A 585 7.26 -15.03 -11.32
CA GLU A 585 7.48 -13.96 -12.30
C GLU A 585 8.92 -13.42 -12.33
N ASP A 586 9.84 -14.01 -11.56
CA ASP A 586 11.21 -13.53 -11.37
C ASP A 586 11.25 -12.00 -11.08
N THR A 587 10.34 -11.49 -10.24
CA THR A 587 10.20 -10.05 -9.95
C THR A 587 10.01 -9.77 -8.46
N LEU A 588 10.86 -8.89 -7.90
CA LEU A 588 10.69 -8.38 -6.55
C LEU A 588 9.63 -7.27 -6.55
N VAL A 589 8.40 -7.65 -6.20
CA VAL A 589 7.27 -6.73 -5.94
C VAL A 589 7.17 -6.45 -4.44
N ILE A 590 7.09 -5.17 -4.06
CA ILE A 590 6.72 -4.73 -2.70
C ILE A 590 5.45 -3.89 -2.79
N ASP A 591 4.42 -4.33 -2.06
CA ASP A 591 3.15 -3.62 -1.92
C ASP A 591 3.10 -2.86 -0.59
N GLU A 592 2.32 -1.77 -0.54
CA GLU A 592 2.21 -0.89 0.64
C GLU A 592 0.76 -0.72 1.07
N PHE A 593 0.51 -0.87 2.37
CA PHE A 593 -0.82 -0.93 2.97
C PHE A 593 -0.99 0.12 4.08
N GLU A 594 -2.20 0.68 4.17
CA GLU A 594 -2.63 1.71 5.13
C GLU A 594 -2.39 1.28 6.60
N ASP A 595 -2.83 0.06 6.89
CA ASP A 595 -2.73 -0.71 8.15
C ASP A 595 -2.63 -2.19 7.74
N PHE A 596 -2.67 -3.15 8.68
CA PHE A 596 -2.84 -4.57 8.33
C PHE A 596 -4.15 -4.76 7.53
N PRO A 597 -4.12 -5.14 6.24
CA PRO A 597 -5.32 -5.26 5.42
C PRO A 597 -6.05 -6.60 5.66
N PHE A 598 -5.85 -7.19 6.85
CA PHE A 598 -6.14 -8.57 7.20
C PHE A 598 -7.14 -8.71 8.38
N PRO A 599 -8.24 -7.95 8.45
CA PRO A 599 -9.21 -8.14 9.52
C PRO A 599 -9.79 -9.56 9.46
N LEU A 600 -9.92 -10.20 10.63
CA LEU A 600 -10.57 -11.50 10.76
C LEU A 600 -11.99 -11.44 10.17
N ASN A 601 -12.30 -12.35 9.26
CA ASN A 601 -13.65 -12.49 8.73
C ASN A 601 -14.59 -12.91 9.88
N PRO A 602 -15.64 -12.11 10.21
CA PRO A 602 -16.54 -12.40 11.34
C PRO A 602 -17.28 -13.74 11.22
N ASP A 603 -17.45 -14.26 10.01
CA ASP A 603 -18.23 -15.46 9.72
C ASP A 603 -17.38 -16.75 9.60
N SER A 604 -16.06 -16.64 9.39
CA SER A 604 -15.15 -17.79 9.26
C SER A 604 -14.00 -17.84 10.27
N GLY A 605 -13.62 -16.71 10.88
CA GLY A 605 -12.51 -16.63 11.82
C GLY A 605 -11.11 -16.66 11.19
N CYS A 606 -10.99 -16.65 9.86
CA CYS A 606 -9.71 -16.59 9.14
C CYS A 606 -9.42 -15.16 8.64
N PRO A 607 -8.16 -14.79 8.38
CA PRO A 607 -7.80 -13.57 7.65
C PRO A 607 -8.42 -13.52 6.25
N ALA A 608 -8.62 -12.32 5.71
CA ALA A 608 -9.05 -12.14 4.32
C ALA A 608 -7.94 -12.43 3.28
N VAL A 609 -6.69 -12.49 3.74
CA VAL A 609 -5.44 -12.65 2.99
C VAL A 609 -4.41 -13.24 3.95
N MET A 610 -3.64 -14.26 3.55
CA MET A 610 -2.64 -14.91 4.41
C MET A 610 -1.21 -14.47 4.08
N TYR A 611 -0.33 -14.43 5.09
CA TYR A 611 1.06 -14.01 4.91
C TYR A 611 2.04 -14.72 5.86
N ALA A 612 3.29 -14.81 5.42
CA ALA A 612 4.42 -15.31 6.20
C ALA A 612 5.33 -14.17 6.70
N ALA A 613 6.10 -14.44 7.75
CA ALA A 613 7.21 -13.56 8.17
C ALA A 613 8.55 -14.30 8.08
N ILE A 614 9.67 -13.60 7.81
CA ILE A 614 11.01 -14.19 7.90
C ILE A 614 11.64 -13.88 9.25
N SER A 615 12.20 -14.90 9.87
CA SER A 615 13.14 -14.79 10.99
C SER A 615 14.55 -15.09 10.51
N TYR A 616 15.52 -14.22 10.79
CA TYR A 616 16.89 -14.41 10.30
C TYR A 616 17.91 -13.61 11.12
N VAL A 617 19.20 -13.86 10.86
CA VAL A 617 20.29 -13.06 11.43
C VAL A 617 20.86 -12.08 10.41
N TRP A 618 21.00 -10.81 10.82
CA TRP A 618 21.59 -9.74 10.01
C TRP A 618 23.04 -10.00 9.59
N LYS A 619 23.77 -10.80 10.39
CA LYS A 619 25.10 -11.33 10.06
C LYS A 619 25.10 -12.83 10.32
N GLY A 620 25.10 -13.59 9.24
CA GLY A 620 24.94 -15.03 9.23
C GLY A 620 26.22 -15.78 8.88
N ASN A 621 26.03 -16.98 8.35
CA ASN A 621 27.13 -17.84 7.92
C ASN A 621 27.71 -17.29 6.61
N PRO A 622 29.05 -17.22 6.46
CA PRO A 622 29.67 -16.65 5.27
C PRO A 622 29.32 -17.44 4.01
N ILE A 623 29.28 -16.72 2.88
CA ILE A 623 29.20 -17.30 1.53
C ILE A 623 30.39 -18.28 1.34
N ARG A 624 30.11 -19.44 0.76
CA ARG A 624 31.14 -20.40 0.33
C ARG A 624 31.39 -20.22 -1.17
N GLU A 625 32.61 -20.47 -1.61
CA GLU A 625 32.92 -20.58 -3.04
C GLU A 625 32.15 -21.78 -3.65
N HIS A 626 31.61 -21.61 -4.86
CA HIS A 626 30.88 -22.62 -5.64
C HIS A 626 29.43 -22.90 -5.18
N GLU A 627 28.63 -21.85 -5.01
CA GLU A 627 27.16 -21.97 -5.00
C GLU A 627 26.61 -21.45 -6.33
N GLU A 628 26.76 -22.25 -7.40
CA GLU A 628 26.47 -21.87 -8.81
C GLU A 628 25.12 -21.16 -8.98
N GLU A 629 24.06 -21.60 -8.28
CA GLU A 629 22.74 -20.96 -8.39
C GLU A 629 22.62 -19.63 -7.63
N ALA A 630 23.27 -19.48 -6.47
CA ALA A 630 23.30 -18.20 -5.75
C ALA A 630 24.24 -17.19 -6.45
N GLU A 631 25.35 -17.65 -7.01
CA GLU A 631 26.24 -16.87 -7.88
C GLU A 631 25.52 -16.44 -9.17
N ARG A 632 24.69 -17.31 -9.76
CA ARG A 632 23.83 -17.01 -10.91
C ARG A 632 22.76 -15.97 -10.58
N LEU A 633 22.00 -16.19 -9.52
CA LEU A 633 20.85 -15.34 -9.15
C LEU A 633 21.28 -14.01 -8.50
N GLY A 634 22.46 -13.97 -7.88
CA GLY A 634 23.05 -12.75 -7.33
C GLY A 634 22.43 -12.28 -6.01
N TYR A 635 22.85 -11.06 -5.64
CA TYR A 635 22.67 -10.49 -4.31
C TYR A 635 22.36 -8.99 -4.40
N PHE A 636 21.59 -8.48 -3.45
CA PHE A 636 21.30 -7.04 -3.31
C PHE A 636 21.32 -6.60 -1.85
N ASN A 637 21.39 -5.29 -1.61
CA ASN A 637 21.22 -4.68 -0.30
C ASN A 637 20.04 -3.70 -0.30
N VAL A 638 19.63 -3.25 0.88
CA VAL A 638 18.66 -2.16 1.04
C VAL A 638 19.40 -0.93 1.59
N LEU A 639 19.15 0.22 1.00
CA LEU A 639 19.70 1.52 1.44
C LEU A 639 19.44 1.72 2.93
N GLY A 640 20.46 2.10 3.71
CA GLY A 640 20.41 2.25 5.17
C GLY A 640 20.51 0.95 5.98
N ALA A 641 20.62 -0.22 5.33
CA ALA A 641 20.86 -1.51 5.98
C ALA A 641 22.09 -2.26 5.41
N GLU A 642 23.06 -1.54 4.86
CA GLU A 642 24.32 -2.05 4.28
C GLU A 642 25.30 -2.57 5.35
N SER A 643 25.02 -2.30 6.62
CA SER A 643 25.81 -2.84 7.74
C SER A 643 25.54 -4.32 8.03
N GLY A 644 24.41 -4.84 7.54
CA GLY A 644 24.09 -6.27 7.50
C GLY A 644 24.62 -6.94 6.24
N ASP A 645 24.54 -8.26 6.20
CA ASP A 645 24.95 -9.06 5.06
C ASP A 645 24.07 -8.80 3.81
N PRO A 646 24.54 -9.07 2.58
CA PRO A 646 23.69 -9.00 1.40
C PRO A 646 22.50 -9.98 1.44
N ILE A 647 21.39 -9.62 0.79
CA ILE A 647 20.21 -10.46 0.60
C ILE A 647 20.44 -11.31 -0.65
N SER A 648 20.41 -12.63 -0.48
CA SER A 648 20.47 -13.58 -1.60
C SER A 648 19.09 -13.75 -2.21
N ILE A 649 19.03 -13.55 -3.52
CA ILE A 649 17.81 -13.75 -4.31
C ILE A 649 17.37 -15.21 -4.25
N HIS A 650 18.32 -16.15 -4.21
CA HIS A 650 18.04 -17.57 -4.01
C HIS A 650 17.36 -17.82 -2.66
N ALA A 651 17.97 -17.37 -1.55
CA ALA A 651 17.45 -17.62 -0.21
C ALA A 651 16.06 -16.98 0.02
N LEU A 652 15.83 -15.77 -0.51
CA LEU A 652 14.53 -15.12 -0.43
C LEU A 652 13.46 -15.86 -1.26
N ARG A 653 13.78 -16.30 -2.47
CA ARG A 653 12.86 -17.10 -3.30
C ARG A 653 12.52 -18.45 -2.67
N SER A 654 13.50 -19.15 -2.11
CA SER A 654 13.25 -20.39 -1.36
C SER A 654 12.37 -20.15 -0.12
N ALA A 655 12.46 -18.98 0.53
CA ALA A 655 11.58 -18.63 1.64
C ALA A 655 10.13 -18.38 1.20
N CYS A 656 9.91 -17.69 0.08
CA CYS A 656 8.57 -17.55 -0.53
C CYS A 656 7.98 -18.91 -0.93
N LEU A 657 8.78 -19.77 -1.56
CA LEU A 657 8.35 -21.13 -1.94
C LEU A 657 8.04 -22.00 -0.70
N ALA A 658 8.80 -21.85 0.40
CA ALA A 658 8.51 -22.52 1.66
C ALA A 658 7.18 -22.04 2.29
N ALA A 659 6.87 -20.75 2.20
CA ALA A 659 5.59 -20.20 2.64
C ALA A 659 4.42 -20.74 1.79
N GLN A 660 4.55 -20.73 0.46
CA GLN A 660 3.54 -21.28 -0.46
C GLN A 660 3.38 -22.81 -0.35
N THR A 661 4.42 -23.53 0.07
CA THR A 661 4.33 -24.97 0.36
C THR A 661 3.57 -25.25 1.66
N TYR A 662 3.62 -24.34 2.63
CA TYR A 662 2.83 -24.43 3.86
C TYR A 662 1.34 -24.13 3.62
N SER A 663 1.04 -23.10 2.82
CA SER A 663 -0.30 -22.86 2.30
C SER A 663 -0.25 -22.09 0.97
N ASP A 664 -1.02 -22.56 0.00
CA ASP A 664 -1.22 -21.94 -1.31
C ASP A 664 -1.90 -20.57 -1.24
N GLN A 665 -2.58 -20.27 -0.12
CA GLN A 665 -3.21 -18.99 0.16
C GLN A 665 -2.22 -17.94 0.72
N ILE A 666 -0.97 -18.30 1.01
CA ILE A 666 0.05 -17.33 1.44
C ILE A 666 0.63 -16.61 0.21
N GLU A 667 0.19 -15.37 0.05
CA GLU A 667 0.54 -14.51 -1.07
C GLU A 667 1.77 -13.62 -0.77
N TYR A 668 1.98 -13.33 0.51
CA TYR A 668 2.83 -12.24 0.98
C TYR A 668 3.86 -12.72 2.01
N ILE A 669 5.04 -12.07 2.00
CA ILE A 669 6.07 -12.27 3.03
C ILE A 669 6.60 -10.94 3.59
N TRP A 670 6.86 -10.91 4.90
CA TRP A 670 7.39 -9.73 5.61
C TRP A 670 8.78 -9.97 6.18
N PHE A 671 9.69 -8.99 6.05
CA PHE A 671 10.85 -8.88 6.95
C PHE A 671 11.43 -7.46 7.03
N ASP A 672 12.13 -7.22 8.14
CA ASP A 672 12.54 -5.90 8.64
C ASP A 672 13.45 -5.06 7.71
N ARG A 673 14.10 -5.64 6.70
CA ARG A 673 15.01 -4.89 5.81
C ARG A 673 14.30 -4.21 4.64
N PRO A 674 13.68 -4.92 3.68
CA PRO A 674 13.01 -4.28 2.55
C PRO A 674 11.64 -3.67 2.92
N CYS A 675 11.00 -4.10 4.01
CA CYS A 675 9.66 -3.62 4.39
C CYS A 675 9.67 -2.35 5.28
N ILE A 676 10.84 -1.89 5.74
CA ILE A 676 11.01 -0.73 6.64
C ILE A 676 11.90 0.34 6.00
N ILE A 677 11.56 1.62 6.17
CA ILE A 677 12.34 2.74 5.64
C ILE A 677 13.59 2.95 6.51
N GLN A 678 14.71 2.37 6.11
CA GLN A 678 15.85 2.16 7.01
C GLN A 678 16.49 3.43 7.58
N ASN A 679 16.56 4.54 6.84
CA ASN A 679 17.13 5.78 7.37
C ASN A 679 16.10 6.69 8.07
N HIS A 680 14.82 6.32 8.10
CA HIS A 680 13.75 7.11 8.72
C HIS A 680 13.54 6.70 10.18
N LYS A 681 13.95 7.57 11.12
CA LYS A 681 13.88 7.26 12.56
C LYS A 681 12.46 7.01 13.08
N GLU A 682 11.51 7.81 12.63
CA GLU A 682 10.11 7.73 13.11
C GLU A 682 9.41 6.48 12.58
N ASP A 683 9.52 6.16 11.28
CA ASP A 683 9.11 4.86 10.72
C ASP A 683 9.75 3.71 11.51
N LYS A 684 11.07 3.70 11.74
CA LYS A 684 11.71 2.66 12.56
C LYS A 684 11.14 2.52 13.97
N ALA A 685 10.91 3.63 14.68
CA ALA A 685 10.31 3.58 16.01
C ALA A 685 8.87 3.05 15.97
N TRP A 686 8.08 3.44 14.96
CA TRP A 686 6.72 2.97 14.74
C TRP A 686 6.67 1.48 14.37
N GLN A 687 7.56 1.01 13.48
CA GLN A 687 7.63 -0.40 13.11
C GLN A 687 8.00 -1.28 14.32
N ILE A 688 8.94 -0.83 15.18
CA ILE A 688 9.30 -1.55 16.41
C ILE A 688 8.10 -1.76 17.35
N THR A 689 7.15 -0.81 17.43
CA THR A 689 5.94 -1.00 18.25
C THR A 689 4.93 -1.97 17.63
N ARG A 690 5.06 -2.27 16.33
CA ARG A 690 4.18 -3.16 15.55
C ARG A 690 4.79 -4.54 15.24
N MET A 691 6.11 -4.72 15.33
CA MET A 691 6.79 -6.00 14.98
C MET A 691 6.15 -7.23 15.64
N PHE A 692 5.78 -7.15 16.91
CA PHE A 692 5.12 -8.27 17.58
C PHE A 692 3.78 -8.64 16.95
N GLU A 693 2.97 -7.65 16.54
CA GLU A 693 1.71 -7.88 15.83
C GLU A 693 1.96 -8.48 14.44
N VAL A 694 3.02 -8.05 13.75
CA VAL A 694 3.42 -8.62 12.45
C VAL A 694 3.78 -10.11 12.57
N TYR A 695 4.54 -10.52 13.60
CA TYR A 695 4.82 -11.94 13.80
C TYR A 695 3.64 -12.71 14.41
N LYS A 696 2.80 -12.09 15.24
CA LYS A 696 1.65 -12.77 15.87
C LYS A 696 0.52 -13.08 14.89
N ASN A 697 0.32 -12.21 13.89
CA ASN A 697 -0.71 -12.34 12.87
C ASN A 697 -0.22 -13.06 11.60
N ALA A 698 1.06 -13.45 11.52
CA ALA A 698 1.58 -14.26 10.41
C ALA A 698 1.15 -15.72 10.57
N ASP A 699 0.64 -16.31 9.49
CA ASP A 699 0.18 -17.71 9.46
C ASP A 699 1.34 -18.70 9.66
N VAL A 700 2.55 -18.31 9.22
CA VAL A 700 3.80 -19.04 9.47
C VAL A 700 4.99 -18.10 9.51
N THR A 701 5.98 -18.39 10.37
CA THR A 701 7.31 -17.76 10.27
C THR A 701 8.32 -18.72 9.66
N ILE A 702 8.98 -18.27 8.60
CA ILE A 702 10.07 -18.97 7.92
C ILE A 702 11.41 -18.53 8.51
N ILE A 703 12.11 -19.46 9.14
CA ILE A 703 13.38 -19.23 9.83
C ILE A 703 14.55 -19.57 8.89
N LEU A 704 15.40 -18.56 8.66
CA LEU A 704 16.68 -18.65 7.95
C LEU A 704 17.82 -18.56 8.99
N PRO A 705 18.21 -19.67 9.64
CA PRO A 705 19.09 -19.62 10.80
C PRO A 705 20.51 -19.19 10.43
N GLY A 706 20.97 -19.56 9.23
CA GLY A 706 22.25 -19.12 8.66
C GLY A 706 22.28 -17.68 8.14
N GLY A 707 21.20 -16.91 8.33
CA GLY A 707 21.01 -15.60 7.70
C GLY A 707 20.51 -15.71 6.26
N ILE A 708 20.33 -14.56 5.61
CA ILE A 708 19.68 -14.47 4.28
C ILE A 708 20.67 -14.45 3.10
N GLN A 709 21.95 -14.75 3.33
CA GLN A 709 22.95 -14.91 2.25
C GLN A 709 22.89 -16.28 1.56
N ARG A 710 22.57 -17.35 2.30
CA ARG A 710 22.47 -18.70 1.75
C ARG A 710 21.75 -19.62 2.71
N LEU A 711 21.24 -20.74 2.18
CA LEU A 711 20.74 -21.82 3.01
C LEU A 711 21.91 -22.64 3.57
N VAL A 712 21.83 -22.98 4.85
CA VAL A 712 22.82 -23.78 5.56
C VAL A 712 22.33 -25.21 5.73
N GLY A 713 23.24 -26.18 5.78
CA GLY A 713 22.88 -27.56 6.08
C GLY A 713 22.63 -27.79 7.57
N LEU A 714 21.98 -28.92 7.90
CA LEU A 714 21.78 -29.34 9.29
C LEU A 714 23.11 -29.47 10.07
N ASP A 715 24.22 -29.69 9.35
CA ASP A 715 25.59 -29.87 9.83
C ASP A 715 26.36 -28.56 10.11
N GLU A 716 25.78 -27.39 9.85
CA GLU A 716 26.45 -26.08 10.00
C GLU A 716 25.88 -25.31 11.19
N GLU A 717 26.71 -24.94 12.17
CA GLU A 717 26.25 -24.12 13.32
C GLU A 717 25.96 -22.67 12.89
N THR A 718 24.92 -22.08 13.48
CA THR A 718 24.51 -20.68 13.20
C THR A 718 24.41 -19.86 14.49
N ALA A 719 24.28 -18.54 14.34
CA ALA A 719 24.13 -17.62 15.48
C ALA A 719 22.66 -17.36 15.88
N TRP A 720 21.68 -18.02 15.24
CA TRP A 720 20.26 -17.64 15.31
C TRP A 720 19.67 -17.73 16.72
N VAL A 721 19.95 -18.81 17.47
CA VAL A 721 19.43 -19.01 18.84
C VAL A 721 19.97 -17.98 19.84
N HIS A 722 21.08 -17.31 19.52
CA HIS A 722 21.71 -16.34 20.40
C HIS A 722 21.22 -14.90 20.18
N ARG A 723 20.45 -14.60 19.14
CA ARG A 723 19.97 -13.23 18.86
C ARG A 723 18.72 -12.91 19.69
N ALA A 724 18.58 -11.67 20.12
CA ALA A 724 17.46 -11.24 20.97
C ALA A 724 16.11 -11.27 20.23
N TRP A 725 16.04 -10.63 19.05
CA TRP A 725 14.83 -10.50 18.23
C TRP A 725 14.23 -11.85 17.83
N THR A 726 15.06 -12.83 17.47
CA THR A 726 14.63 -14.19 17.06
C THR A 726 13.89 -14.98 18.15
N LEU A 727 13.73 -14.44 19.37
CA LEU A 727 12.86 -15.02 20.39
C LEU A 727 11.38 -14.73 20.14
N GLN A 728 11.00 -13.49 19.79
CA GLN A 728 9.59 -13.21 19.47
C GLN A 728 9.20 -13.82 18.13
N GLU A 729 10.13 -13.81 17.18
CA GLU A 729 9.94 -14.38 15.83
C GLU A 729 9.66 -15.90 15.89
N ALA A 730 10.06 -16.56 16.98
CA ALA A 730 9.83 -17.99 17.23
C ALA A 730 8.61 -18.29 18.13
N LEU A 731 8.16 -17.35 18.95
CA LEU A 731 7.14 -17.56 20.00
C LEU A 731 5.84 -16.75 19.81
N ALA A 732 5.83 -15.77 18.91
CA ALA A 732 4.65 -15.03 18.51
C ALA A 732 3.77 -15.79 17.48
N PRO A 733 4.29 -16.29 16.34
CA PRO A 733 3.45 -16.94 15.32
C PRO A 733 2.86 -18.26 15.84
N ASP A 734 1.77 -18.72 15.23
CA ASP A 734 1.17 -20.02 15.58
C ASP A 734 1.92 -21.21 14.94
N ALA A 735 2.72 -20.96 13.88
CA ALA A 735 3.62 -21.94 13.26
C ALA A 735 5.01 -21.33 12.93
N ALA A 736 6.06 -22.14 13.11
CA ALA A 736 7.43 -21.75 12.80
C ALA A 736 8.18 -22.91 12.10
N LEU A 737 8.69 -22.64 10.89
CA LEU A 737 9.40 -23.61 10.04
C LEU A 737 10.81 -23.12 9.77
N VAL A 738 11.80 -24.00 9.88
CA VAL A 738 13.21 -23.72 9.56
C VAL A 738 13.49 -24.18 8.14
N LEU A 739 13.89 -23.25 7.27
CA LEU A 739 14.31 -23.56 5.91
C LEU A 739 15.82 -23.81 5.86
N HIS A 740 16.21 -24.99 5.39
CA HIS A 740 17.60 -25.46 5.37
C HIS A 740 17.96 -26.20 4.10
N ARG A 741 19.26 -26.35 3.83
CA ARG A 741 19.75 -27.23 2.75
C ARG A 741 19.40 -28.68 3.09
N TRP A 742 18.89 -29.42 2.10
CA TRP A 742 18.48 -30.82 2.22
C TRP A 742 18.54 -31.48 0.85
N GLU A 743 19.31 -32.56 0.73
CA GLU A 743 19.57 -33.23 -0.56
C GLU A 743 18.85 -34.59 -0.68
N GLU A 744 18.13 -35.02 0.36
CA GLU A 744 17.36 -36.27 0.41
C GLU A 744 15.89 -36.02 0.02
N GLU A 745 15.11 -37.10 -0.05
CA GLU A 745 13.65 -37.07 -0.22
C GLU A 745 12.92 -36.46 1.00
N GLU A 746 11.61 -36.22 0.87
CA GLU A 746 10.75 -35.73 1.96
C GLU A 746 10.34 -36.85 2.93
N GLY A 747 9.86 -36.49 4.12
CA GLY A 747 9.14 -37.45 4.97
C GLY A 747 9.05 -37.09 6.44
N ALA A 748 8.71 -38.07 7.28
CA ALA A 748 8.39 -37.84 8.69
C ALA A 748 9.64 -37.71 9.57
N VAL A 749 9.64 -36.73 10.47
CA VAL A 749 10.62 -36.57 11.55
C VAL A 749 10.10 -37.26 12.80
N GLY A 750 10.92 -38.15 13.33
CA GLY A 750 10.65 -38.86 14.58
C GLY A 750 11.23 -38.09 15.74
N ASN A 751 10.38 -37.75 16.71
CA ASN A 751 10.85 -37.43 18.04
C ASN A 751 11.36 -38.71 18.72
N TRP A 752 12.45 -38.64 19.49
CA TRP A 752 12.90 -39.78 20.30
C TRP A 752 12.02 -40.03 21.54
N LYS A 753 11.04 -39.13 21.82
CA LYS A 753 10.26 -39.08 23.07
C LYS A 753 8.80 -38.65 22.99
N ALA A 754 8.32 -38.12 21.87
CA ALA A 754 6.95 -37.59 21.75
C ALA A 754 6.12 -38.38 20.73
N ASP A 755 4.82 -38.49 20.99
CA ASP A 755 3.88 -39.28 20.18
C ASP A 755 3.48 -38.61 18.85
N THR A 756 3.81 -37.33 18.65
CA THR A 756 3.49 -36.56 17.44
C THR A 756 4.70 -36.47 16.48
N PRO A 757 4.62 -37.04 15.27
CA PRO A 757 5.67 -36.90 14.26
C PRO A 757 5.61 -35.51 13.59
N GLY A 758 6.79 -34.94 13.33
CA GLY A 758 6.94 -33.73 12.51
C GLY A 758 7.23 -34.07 11.04
N ALA A 759 7.51 -33.07 10.21
CA ALA A 759 7.81 -33.27 8.79
C ALA A 759 9.11 -32.58 8.35
N ILE A 760 9.86 -33.24 7.46
CA ILE A 760 10.78 -32.57 6.51
C ILE A 760 10.03 -32.50 5.18
N GLN A 761 9.59 -31.31 4.79
CA GLN A 761 8.96 -31.06 3.50
C GLN A 761 9.99 -30.54 2.51
N VAL A 762 10.20 -31.25 1.40
CA VAL A 762 11.15 -30.80 0.36
C VAL A 762 10.55 -29.61 -0.37
N ILE A 763 11.15 -28.44 -0.16
CA ILE A 763 10.77 -27.20 -0.84
C ILE A 763 11.37 -27.17 -2.24
N GLN A 764 12.59 -27.70 -2.41
CA GLN A 764 13.25 -27.73 -3.70
C GLN A 764 14.16 -28.97 -3.80
N ALA A 765 13.92 -29.83 -4.78
CA ALA A 765 14.75 -31.02 -5.00
C ALA A 765 16.11 -30.67 -5.61
N ALA A 766 17.15 -31.40 -5.19
CA ALA A 766 18.52 -31.33 -5.71
C ALA A 766 18.58 -31.65 -7.22
N GLY A 767 19.56 -31.09 -7.93
CA GLY A 767 19.72 -31.28 -9.37
C GLY A 767 21.08 -30.83 -9.91
N PRO A 768 21.33 -30.94 -11.24
CA PRO A 768 22.58 -30.49 -11.84
C PRO A 768 22.81 -28.99 -11.59
N GLY A 769 23.90 -28.64 -10.90
CA GLY A 769 24.23 -27.26 -10.50
C GLY A 769 23.37 -26.67 -9.38
N ARG A 770 22.47 -27.46 -8.78
CA ARG A 770 21.49 -27.01 -7.78
C ARG A 770 21.46 -27.90 -6.54
N ARG A 771 21.61 -27.28 -5.37
CA ARG A 771 21.42 -27.93 -4.06
C ARG A 771 19.94 -27.93 -3.68
N GLY A 772 19.48 -28.99 -3.04
CA GLY A 772 18.11 -29.06 -2.53
C GLY A 772 17.92 -28.27 -1.23
N CYS A 773 16.66 -27.95 -0.92
CA CYS A 773 16.25 -27.40 0.37
C CYS A 773 14.92 -27.95 0.86
N ALA A 774 14.74 -27.94 2.17
CA ALA A 774 13.55 -28.41 2.86
C ALA A 774 13.19 -27.50 4.04
N SER A 775 11.91 -27.50 4.40
CA SER A 775 11.41 -26.91 5.63
C SER A 775 11.16 -28.00 6.67
N THR A 776 11.51 -27.72 7.92
CA THR A 776 11.25 -28.61 9.06
C THR A 776 10.73 -27.79 10.24
N ASN A 777 9.81 -28.35 11.03
CA ASN A 777 9.29 -27.70 12.24
C ASN A 777 10.43 -27.30 13.21
N LEU A 778 10.33 -26.09 13.78
CA LEU A 778 11.38 -25.53 14.64
C LEU A 778 11.68 -26.38 15.88
N ASP A 779 10.64 -26.88 16.55
CA ASP A 779 10.75 -27.69 17.76
C ASP A 779 11.49 -29.02 17.50
N ASN A 780 11.15 -29.71 16.40
CA ASN A 780 11.85 -30.92 15.98
C ASN A 780 13.35 -30.66 15.70
N LEU A 781 13.70 -29.54 15.05
CA LEU A 781 15.12 -29.22 14.82
C LEU A 781 15.84 -28.75 16.08
N ILE A 782 15.19 -28.07 17.03
CA ILE A 782 15.81 -27.73 18.33
C ILE A 782 16.12 -29.00 19.10
N GLU A 783 15.19 -29.96 19.15
CA GLU A 783 15.42 -31.25 19.81
C GLU A 783 16.53 -32.06 19.11
N ALA A 784 16.53 -32.09 17.77
CA ALA A 784 17.60 -32.72 17.01
C ALA A 784 18.97 -32.04 17.22
N CYS A 785 19.02 -30.71 17.32
CA CYS A 785 20.25 -29.97 17.67
C CYS A 785 20.69 -30.24 19.12
N THR A 786 19.74 -30.45 20.04
CA THR A 786 20.03 -30.75 21.45
C THR A 786 20.68 -32.12 21.61
N VAL A 787 20.19 -33.12 20.86
CA VAL A 787 20.74 -34.51 20.83
C VAL A 787 21.92 -34.65 19.85
N GLY A 788 22.08 -33.72 18.90
CA GLY A 788 23.06 -33.77 17.82
C GLY A 788 22.69 -34.67 16.65
N ARG A 789 21.44 -35.16 16.59
CA ARG A 789 20.97 -36.12 15.58
C ARG A 789 19.49 -35.93 15.27
N LEU A 790 19.14 -36.05 14.00
CA LEU A 790 17.77 -36.06 13.51
C LEU A 790 17.40 -37.48 13.05
N ARG A 791 16.28 -38.03 13.53
CA ARG A 791 15.71 -39.30 13.04
C ARG A 791 14.62 -38.96 12.04
N TRP A 792 14.71 -39.51 10.83
CA TRP A 792 13.76 -39.21 9.75
C TRP A 792 13.49 -40.45 8.89
N THR A 793 12.27 -40.60 8.38
CA THR A 793 11.88 -41.70 7.50
C THR A 793 11.28 -41.17 6.19
N PRO A 794 11.71 -41.71 5.02
CA PRO A 794 11.19 -41.32 3.72
C PRO A 794 9.68 -41.43 3.54
N GLY A 795 9.18 -40.60 2.62
CA GLY A 795 7.83 -40.63 2.06
C GLY A 795 6.88 -39.68 2.77
N THR A 796 5.97 -39.08 2.00
CA THR A 796 4.94 -38.15 2.46
C THR A 796 4.18 -38.68 3.67
N LEU A 797 3.91 -37.82 4.66
CA LEU A 797 2.95 -38.10 5.73
C LEU A 797 1.53 -38.07 5.15
N ARG A 798 0.69 -39.04 5.52
CA ARG A 798 -0.72 -39.08 5.12
C ARG A 798 -1.59 -38.78 6.34
N GLU A 799 -2.66 -38.01 6.16
CA GLU A 799 -3.58 -37.62 7.24
C GLU A 799 -4.23 -38.83 7.94
N ASP A 800 -4.33 -39.98 7.27
CA ASP A 800 -4.92 -41.22 7.79
C ASP A 800 -3.92 -42.13 8.51
N GLU A 801 -2.62 -41.80 8.50
CA GLU A 801 -1.57 -42.69 8.97
C GLU A 801 -1.30 -42.56 10.47
N THR A 802 -1.39 -43.67 11.18
CA THR A 802 -1.22 -43.70 12.64
C THR A 802 0.25 -43.58 13.04
N PRO A 803 0.58 -43.05 14.24
CA PRO A 803 1.96 -43.03 14.75
C PRO A 803 2.65 -44.40 14.73
N GLN A 804 1.89 -45.49 14.91
CA GLN A 804 2.40 -46.87 14.83
C GLN A 804 2.77 -47.29 13.40
N GLU A 805 2.05 -46.82 12.38
CA GLU A 805 2.36 -47.07 10.97
C GLU A 805 3.57 -46.25 10.51
N ILE A 806 3.71 -45.01 10.99
CA ILE A 806 4.88 -44.15 10.74
C ILE A 806 6.13 -44.75 11.41
N GLU A 807 6.02 -45.21 12.66
CA GLU A 807 7.14 -45.86 13.37
C GLU A 807 7.59 -47.17 12.69
N ALA A 808 6.69 -47.86 11.98
CA ALA A 808 6.99 -49.08 11.23
C ALA A 808 7.73 -48.87 9.89
N ARG A 809 7.93 -47.61 9.45
CA ARG A 809 8.69 -47.28 8.23
C ARG A 809 10.20 -47.48 8.42
N GLU A 810 10.98 -47.39 7.33
CA GLU A 810 12.45 -47.45 7.39
C GLU A 810 13.04 -46.11 7.88
N TRP A 811 13.60 -46.10 9.09
CA TRP A 811 14.18 -44.90 9.68
C TRP A 811 15.66 -44.74 9.39
N ARG A 812 16.04 -43.55 8.92
CA ARG A 812 17.42 -43.09 8.74
C ARG A 812 17.78 -42.09 9.85
N THR A 813 19.08 -41.90 10.09
CA THR A 813 19.61 -40.95 11.08
C THR A 813 20.58 -39.99 10.41
N VAL A 814 20.37 -38.70 10.60
CA VAL A 814 21.32 -37.64 10.26
C VAL A 814 22.13 -37.30 11.51
N GLU A 815 23.45 -37.44 11.43
CA GLU A 815 24.39 -37.16 12.52
C GLU A 815 24.95 -35.72 12.43
N ASN A 816 25.51 -35.20 13.54
CA ASN A 816 26.09 -33.86 13.65
C ASN A 816 25.11 -32.69 13.43
N VAL A 817 23.82 -32.87 13.74
CA VAL A 817 22.81 -31.83 13.59
C VAL A 817 23.04 -30.70 14.60
N LYS A 818 23.24 -29.47 14.11
CA LYS A 818 23.59 -28.30 14.92
C LYS A 818 23.16 -26.95 14.32
N ILE A 819 22.23 -26.96 13.37
CA ILE A 819 21.79 -25.77 12.61
C ILE A 819 21.24 -24.63 13.47
N ILE A 820 20.53 -24.93 14.55
CA ILE A 820 20.04 -23.90 15.49
C ILE A 820 21.11 -23.56 16.55
N GLY A 821 21.96 -24.53 16.89
CA GLY A 821 23.11 -24.41 17.80
C GLY A 821 23.74 -25.79 18.05
N GLN A 822 24.96 -25.86 18.59
CA GLN A 822 25.61 -27.14 18.91
C GLN A 822 24.93 -27.92 20.06
N PRO A 823 25.02 -29.26 20.07
CA PRO A 823 24.57 -30.10 21.18
C PRO A 823 25.15 -29.65 22.52
N GLY A 824 24.32 -29.62 23.56
CA GLY A 824 24.69 -29.09 24.86
C GLY A 824 24.74 -27.55 24.97
N THR A 825 24.34 -26.80 23.93
CA THR A 825 24.14 -25.34 24.03
C THR A 825 22.91 -25.03 24.89
N PRO A 826 23.04 -24.38 26.07
CA PRO A 826 21.91 -24.23 26.99
C PRO A 826 20.77 -23.36 26.46
N SER A 827 21.06 -22.44 25.51
CA SER A 827 20.03 -21.65 24.81
C SER A 827 19.02 -22.52 24.05
N LEU A 828 19.40 -23.73 23.61
CA LEU A 828 18.49 -24.67 22.95
C LEU A 828 17.42 -25.18 23.93
N ASN A 829 17.86 -25.63 25.12
CA ASN A 829 16.96 -26.09 26.19
C ASN A 829 16.01 -24.96 26.62
N ALA A 830 16.55 -23.76 26.87
CA ALA A 830 15.73 -22.62 27.29
C ALA A 830 14.70 -22.17 26.22
N LEU A 831 14.99 -22.37 24.94
CA LEU A 831 14.04 -22.13 23.85
C LEU A 831 13.01 -23.26 23.73
N LEU A 832 13.44 -24.51 23.88
CA LEU A 832 12.54 -25.68 23.86
C LEU A 832 11.52 -25.64 25.00
N ASP A 833 11.95 -25.23 26.21
CA ASP A 833 11.07 -24.94 27.35
C ASP A 833 10.04 -23.86 27.01
N ALA A 834 10.49 -22.76 26.39
CA ALA A 834 9.60 -21.65 26.03
C ALA A 834 8.58 -22.05 24.96
N LEU A 835 8.95 -22.90 24.00
CA LEU A 835 8.02 -23.47 23.01
C LEU A 835 7.03 -24.44 23.64
N ARG A 836 7.49 -25.37 24.50
CA ARG A 836 6.61 -26.38 25.12
C ARG A 836 5.64 -25.77 26.14
N THR A 837 6.06 -24.75 26.89
CA THR A 837 5.21 -24.04 27.85
C THR A 837 4.18 -23.09 27.23
N LEU A 838 4.15 -22.91 25.89
CA LEU A 838 3.05 -22.23 25.19
C LEU A 838 1.75 -23.05 25.17
N TYR A 839 1.86 -24.38 25.15
CA TYR A 839 0.72 -25.29 24.99
C TYR A 839 0.09 -25.74 26.31
N ASP A 840 0.79 -25.57 27.44
CA ASP A 840 0.25 -25.86 28.76
C ASP A 840 -0.58 -24.67 29.27
N GLY A 841 -1.87 -24.88 29.56
CA GLY A 841 -2.85 -23.82 29.82
C GLY A 841 -2.61 -22.98 31.09
N ALA A 842 -1.51 -23.21 31.80
CA ALA A 842 -1.05 -22.47 32.96
C ALA A 842 -0.12 -21.32 32.56
N GLY A 843 -0.70 -20.18 32.15
CA GLY A 843 0.03 -19.04 31.56
C GLY A 843 1.18 -18.41 32.39
N SER A 844 1.37 -18.77 33.66
CA SER A 844 2.50 -18.32 34.49
C SER A 844 3.84 -18.93 34.09
N SER A 845 3.87 -20.21 33.69
CA SER A 845 5.10 -20.94 33.35
C SER A 845 5.74 -20.41 32.07
N LYS A 846 4.92 -20.07 31.07
CA LYS A 846 5.32 -19.40 29.81
C LYS A 846 6.23 -18.19 30.07
N TYR A 847 5.82 -17.29 30.95
CA TYR A 847 6.54 -16.04 31.21
C TYR A 847 7.89 -16.26 31.88
N TYR A 848 8.02 -17.27 32.75
CA TYR A 848 9.29 -17.66 33.36
C TYR A 848 10.27 -18.20 32.30
N SER A 849 9.80 -19.07 31.41
CA SER A 849 10.60 -19.62 30.30
C SER A 849 11.04 -18.55 29.28
N ILE A 850 10.19 -17.55 29.00
CA ILE A 850 10.58 -16.39 28.16
C ILE A 850 11.75 -15.62 28.79
N TRP A 851 11.71 -15.32 30.10
CA TRP A 851 12.82 -14.65 30.79
C TRP A 851 14.10 -15.49 30.80
N LYS A 852 14.00 -16.81 31.08
CA LYS A 852 15.14 -17.74 30.97
C LYS A 852 15.78 -17.66 29.58
N CYS A 853 14.97 -17.80 28.51
CA CYS A 853 15.49 -17.80 27.15
C CYS A 853 16.13 -16.45 26.76
N ALA A 854 15.48 -15.34 27.13
CA ALA A 854 15.98 -13.97 26.90
C ALA A 854 17.33 -13.71 27.57
N LEU A 855 17.59 -14.29 28.75
CA LEU A 855 18.87 -14.16 29.45
C LEU A 855 20.03 -14.83 28.69
N THR A 856 19.76 -15.84 27.86
CA THR A 856 20.80 -16.54 27.08
C THR A 856 21.11 -15.89 25.72
N ARG A 857 20.44 -14.77 25.41
CA ARG A 857 20.49 -14.07 24.11
C ARG A 857 21.21 -12.72 24.21
N THR A 858 21.62 -12.19 23.07
CA THR A 858 22.33 -10.91 22.91
C THR A 858 21.77 -10.07 21.77
N SER A 859 21.99 -8.76 21.86
CA SER A 859 21.76 -7.79 20.80
C SER A 859 22.95 -6.84 20.69
N SER A 860 23.11 -6.22 19.52
CA SER A 860 24.04 -5.13 19.26
C SER A 860 23.68 -3.82 19.99
N ARG A 861 22.48 -3.73 20.58
CA ARG A 861 22.00 -2.57 21.35
C ARG A 861 21.41 -3.07 22.68
N PRO A 862 21.86 -2.60 23.85
CA PRO A 862 21.33 -3.07 25.13
C PRO A 862 19.81 -2.91 25.30
N VAL A 863 19.22 -1.82 24.78
CA VAL A 863 17.77 -1.57 24.86
C VAL A 863 16.93 -2.55 24.04
N ASP A 864 17.46 -3.03 22.91
CA ASP A 864 16.76 -3.98 22.04
C ASP A 864 16.49 -5.32 22.74
N MET A 865 17.26 -5.68 23.78
CA MET A 865 16.99 -6.86 24.62
C MET A 865 15.62 -6.81 25.31
N VAL A 866 15.05 -5.61 25.47
CA VAL A 866 13.73 -5.37 26.08
C VAL A 866 12.66 -5.26 24.99
N PHE A 867 12.92 -4.47 23.94
CA PHE A 867 11.99 -4.35 22.80
C PHE A 867 11.78 -5.70 22.09
N SER A 868 12.78 -6.58 22.06
CA SER A 868 12.67 -7.91 21.47
C SER A 868 11.73 -8.85 22.21
N ILE A 869 11.30 -8.54 23.44
CA ILE A 869 10.43 -9.39 24.25
C ILE A 869 9.15 -8.71 24.76
N MET A 870 9.06 -7.37 24.75
CA MET A 870 7.92 -6.64 25.34
C MET A 870 6.55 -7.14 24.84
N GLY A 871 6.42 -7.42 23.54
CA GLY A 871 5.19 -7.91 22.93
C GLY A 871 4.77 -9.31 23.42
N LEU A 872 5.73 -10.18 23.76
CA LEU A 872 5.43 -11.51 24.33
C LEU A 872 4.76 -11.42 25.71
N PHE A 873 4.93 -10.30 26.42
CA PHE A 873 4.24 -9.96 27.67
C PHE A 873 2.98 -9.10 27.47
N GLY A 874 2.59 -8.84 26.22
CA GLY A 874 1.48 -7.94 25.89
C GLY A 874 1.76 -6.49 26.28
N VAL A 875 3.03 -6.05 26.22
CA VAL A 875 3.48 -4.69 26.55
C VAL A 875 4.08 -4.02 25.32
N THR A 876 3.78 -2.74 25.14
CA THR A 876 4.39 -1.88 24.11
C THR A 876 5.01 -0.67 24.80
N LEU A 877 6.32 -0.49 24.65
CA LEU A 877 7.05 0.70 25.09
C LEU A 877 7.30 1.61 23.88
N ASP A 878 7.38 2.92 24.11
CA ASP A 878 7.84 3.88 23.09
C ASP A 878 9.37 3.78 22.91
N PRO A 879 9.90 3.39 21.74
CA PRO A 879 11.33 3.29 21.52
C PRO A 879 12.06 4.64 21.59
N MET A 880 11.37 5.75 21.34
CA MET A 880 11.95 7.10 21.37
C MET A 880 12.20 7.61 22.80
N SER A 881 11.58 7.00 23.80
CA SER A 881 11.77 7.34 25.22
C SER A 881 13.09 6.82 25.81
N PHE A 882 13.81 5.92 25.11
CA PHE A 882 15.02 5.26 25.63
C PHE A 882 16.26 5.53 24.76
N ARG A 883 17.45 5.42 25.38
CA ARG A 883 18.73 5.45 24.65
C ARG A 883 19.15 4.04 24.26
N THR A 884 19.98 3.91 23.23
CA THR A 884 20.54 2.62 22.75
C THR A 884 21.08 1.72 23.87
N GLU A 885 21.78 2.33 24.84
CA GLU A 885 22.43 1.65 25.96
C GLU A 885 21.54 1.44 27.19
N ASP A 886 20.30 1.96 27.18
CA ASP A 886 19.44 2.01 28.36
C ASP A 886 18.64 0.72 28.58
N ARG A 887 19.36 -0.36 28.89
CA ARG A 887 18.76 -1.65 29.23
C ARG A 887 18.04 -1.63 30.58
N ILE A 888 18.60 -0.94 31.58
CA ILE A 888 18.05 -0.93 32.95
C ILE A 888 16.74 -0.14 33.01
N GLY A 889 16.69 1.09 32.46
CA GLY A 889 15.47 1.90 32.42
C GLY A 889 14.36 1.21 31.63
N ALA A 890 14.68 0.63 30.47
CA ALA A 890 13.71 -0.15 29.69
C ALA A 890 13.23 -1.41 30.42
N THR A 891 14.10 -2.12 31.15
CA THR A 891 13.71 -3.30 31.95
C THR A 891 12.79 -2.91 33.12
N ILE A 892 13.07 -1.79 33.80
CA ILE A 892 12.21 -1.24 34.85
C ILE A 892 10.85 -0.86 34.26
N ALA A 893 10.82 -0.16 33.11
CA ALA A 893 9.57 0.22 32.44
C ALA A 893 8.72 -1.00 32.01
N LEU A 894 9.35 -2.02 31.41
CA LEU A 894 8.68 -3.28 31.06
C LEU A 894 8.14 -3.98 32.31
N SER A 895 8.95 -4.13 33.36
CA SER A 895 8.57 -4.79 34.61
C SER A 895 7.42 -4.08 35.31
N ARG A 896 7.44 -2.74 35.37
CA ARG A 896 6.36 -1.89 35.89
C ARG A 896 5.07 -2.10 35.12
N GLU A 897 5.11 -2.12 33.79
CA GLU A 897 3.92 -2.28 32.95
C GLU A 897 3.34 -3.70 32.99
N ILE A 898 4.19 -4.74 33.09
CA ILE A 898 3.75 -6.14 33.33
C ILE A 898 2.95 -6.22 34.63
N LEU A 899 3.49 -5.72 35.74
CA LEU A 899 2.83 -5.74 37.04
C LEU A 899 1.55 -4.89 37.04
N ARG A 900 1.58 -3.70 36.41
CA ARG A 900 0.41 -2.81 36.29
C ARG A 900 -0.75 -3.46 35.50
N ARG A 901 -0.46 -4.36 34.57
CA ARG A 901 -1.45 -5.16 33.82
C ARG A 901 -1.96 -6.39 34.58
N GLY A 902 -1.51 -6.62 35.82
CA GLY A 902 -1.86 -7.79 36.62
C GLY A 902 -1.02 -9.03 36.31
N GLY A 903 0.15 -8.85 35.68
CA GLY A 903 1.17 -9.88 35.58
C GLY A 903 1.94 -10.07 36.90
N SER A 904 2.88 -11.02 36.91
CA SER A 904 3.70 -11.36 38.08
C SER A 904 5.19 -11.17 37.79
N ALA A 905 6.00 -11.12 38.86
CA ALA A 905 7.45 -11.02 38.81
C ALA A 905 8.13 -12.34 38.39
N SER A 906 7.78 -12.86 37.22
CA SER A 906 8.22 -14.14 36.66
C SER A 906 9.71 -14.20 36.27
N TRP A 907 10.46 -13.11 36.45
CA TRP A 907 11.92 -13.07 36.30
C TRP A 907 12.68 -13.54 37.55
N ILE A 908 12.01 -13.64 38.71
CA ILE A 908 12.67 -14.05 39.96
C ILE A 908 13.04 -15.53 39.90
N GLY A 909 14.31 -15.85 40.20
CA GLY A 909 14.78 -17.23 40.30
C GLY A 909 15.09 -17.93 38.98
N ILE A 910 15.00 -17.25 37.82
CA ILE A 910 15.35 -17.79 36.48
C ILE A 910 16.79 -18.31 36.38
N SER A 911 17.66 -17.80 37.24
CA SER A 911 19.02 -18.28 37.45
C SER A 911 19.35 -18.05 38.92
N THR A 912 19.64 -19.14 39.64
CA THR A 912 20.09 -19.07 41.04
C THR A 912 21.61 -19.11 41.19
N HIS A 913 22.32 -19.56 40.15
CA HIS A 913 23.78 -19.60 40.08
C HIS A 913 24.40 -18.28 39.58
N ALA A 914 23.66 -17.45 38.85
CA ALA A 914 24.13 -16.12 38.48
C ALA A 914 24.15 -15.18 39.71
N PRO A 915 25.15 -14.29 39.82
CA PRO A 915 25.11 -13.23 40.82
C PRO A 915 23.90 -12.31 40.57
N PRO A 916 23.17 -11.87 41.61
CA PRO A 916 22.12 -10.87 41.48
C PRO A 916 22.64 -9.54 40.90
N CYS A 917 21.84 -8.89 40.05
CA CYS A 917 22.24 -7.64 39.43
C CYS A 917 22.37 -6.51 40.45
N ARG A 918 23.49 -5.77 40.42
CA ARG A 918 23.75 -4.72 41.43
C ARG A 918 22.81 -3.51 41.33
N GLN A 919 22.26 -3.23 40.16
CA GLN A 919 21.27 -2.16 39.95
C GLN A 919 19.82 -2.66 40.08
N LEU A 920 19.57 -3.96 39.91
CA LEU A 920 18.21 -4.52 39.87
C LEU A 920 18.19 -5.96 40.43
N SER A 921 18.43 -6.12 41.73
CA SER A 921 18.80 -7.42 42.33
C SER A 921 17.76 -8.53 42.25
N THR A 922 16.50 -8.24 41.89
CA THR A 922 15.51 -9.29 41.58
C THR A 922 15.79 -10.01 40.26
N PHE A 923 16.68 -9.46 39.42
CA PHE A 923 17.20 -10.08 38.21
C PHE A 923 18.64 -10.58 38.43
N PRO A 924 19.08 -11.61 37.70
CA PRO A 924 20.50 -11.94 37.61
C PRO A 924 21.28 -10.83 36.87
N GLU A 925 22.59 -10.75 37.09
CA GLU A 925 23.48 -9.81 36.36
C GLU A 925 23.31 -10.00 34.84
N PHE A 926 23.07 -8.90 34.14
CA PHE A 926 22.72 -8.94 32.72
C PHE A 926 23.95 -9.28 31.84
N PRO A 927 23.79 -10.11 30.80
CA PRO A 927 24.87 -10.40 29.86
C PRO A 927 25.36 -9.16 29.12
N GLU A 928 26.66 -9.11 28.83
CA GLU A 928 27.27 -8.12 27.96
C GLU A 928 26.71 -8.22 26.52
N THR A 929 26.53 -7.07 25.88
CA THR A 929 26.00 -6.99 24.52
C THR A 929 27.07 -7.24 23.46
N SER A 930 26.78 -8.20 22.58
CA SER A 930 27.55 -8.51 21.38
C SER A 930 26.68 -8.42 20.12
N VAL A 931 27.32 -8.08 19.00
CA VAL A 931 26.70 -8.07 17.66
C VAL A 931 26.31 -9.50 17.22
N ALA A 932 27.10 -10.51 17.59
CA ALA A 932 26.83 -11.93 17.31
C ALA A 932 27.52 -12.86 18.33
N GLY A 933 26.99 -14.08 18.48
CA GLY A 933 27.55 -15.13 19.34
C GLY A 933 26.90 -15.22 20.72
N LYS A 934 27.46 -16.11 21.56
CA LYS A 934 26.96 -16.45 22.91
C LYS A 934 26.87 -15.23 23.83
N ALA A 935 25.86 -15.22 24.70
CA ALA A 935 25.73 -14.24 25.78
C ALA A 935 26.71 -14.56 26.92
N TRP A 936 27.43 -13.55 27.45
CA TRP A 936 28.41 -13.72 28.53
C TRP A 936 28.10 -12.80 29.71
N ILE A 937 28.20 -13.33 30.92
CA ILE A 937 28.01 -12.58 32.18
C ILE A 937 29.36 -12.46 32.89
N LYS A 938 29.64 -11.25 33.39
CA LYS A 938 30.89 -10.91 34.06
C LYS A 938 30.78 -11.13 35.57
N VAL A 939 31.36 -12.23 36.07
CA VAL A 939 31.30 -12.58 37.50
C VAL A 939 32.52 -12.03 38.24
N LYS A 940 32.27 -11.20 39.25
CA LYS A 940 33.32 -10.59 40.10
C LYS A 940 33.65 -11.48 41.30
N GLY A 941 34.66 -12.32 41.15
CA GLY A 941 35.36 -12.99 42.26
C GLY A 941 36.66 -12.27 42.63
N ASN A 942 37.63 -13.01 43.19
CA ASN A 942 39.01 -12.50 43.41
C ASN A 942 39.77 -12.23 42.08
N GLN A 943 39.26 -12.73 40.95
CA GLN A 943 39.67 -12.39 39.59
C GLN A 943 38.41 -12.24 38.73
N GLU A 944 38.42 -11.34 37.74
CA GLU A 944 37.29 -11.19 36.81
C GLU A 944 37.22 -12.41 35.89
N THR A 945 36.07 -13.10 35.85
CA THR A 945 35.84 -14.28 35.02
C THR A 945 34.57 -14.09 34.19
N MET A 946 34.64 -14.43 32.91
CA MET A 946 33.48 -14.42 32.00
C MET A 946 32.87 -15.83 31.98
N ILE A 947 31.55 -15.92 32.19
CA ILE A 947 30.79 -17.17 32.17
C ILE A 947 29.71 -17.06 31.09
N GLU A 948 29.47 -18.13 30.34
CA GLU A 948 28.39 -18.17 29.36
C GLU A 948 27.05 -18.10 30.09
N ALA A 949 26.18 -17.16 29.72
CA ALA A 949 24.93 -16.91 30.43
C ALA A 949 24.02 -18.17 30.46
N GLY A 950 24.07 -18.98 29.39
CA GLY A 950 23.36 -20.24 29.31
C GLY A 950 23.76 -21.26 30.39
N THR A 951 25.03 -21.33 30.80
CA THR A 951 25.50 -22.36 31.75
C THR A 951 25.18 -22.04 33.21
N ILE A 952 24.51 -20.91 33.47
CA ILE A 952 24.08 -20.50 34.82
C ILE A 952 22.56 -20.31 34.92
N VAL A 953 21.82 -20.34 33.81
CA VAL A 953 20.36 -20.55 33.85
C VAL A 953 20.08 -21.89 34.52
N ASP A 954 19.03 -21.96 35.33
CA ASP A 954 18.67 -23.21 35.97
C ASP A 954 18.00 -24.18 34.98
N GLU A 955 18.31 -25.47 35.09
CA GLU A 955 17.74 -26.55 34.26
C GLU A 955 16.30 -26.93 34.67
N ASP A 956 15.58 -26.01 35.32
CA ASP A 956 14.24 -26.22 35.81
C ASP A 956 13.17 -25.84 34.79
N ALA A 957 12.35 -26.79 34.36
CA ALA A 957 11.38 -26.55 33.31
C ALA A 957 10.14 -25.79 33.80
N HIS A 958 9.72 -26.01 35.05
CA HIS A 958 8.43 -25.52 35.58
C HIS A 958 8.53 -25.02 37.02
N ILE A 959 7.78 -23.94 37.31
CA ILE A 959 7.41 -23.56 38.68
C ILE A 959 5.98 -24.05 38.96
N GLY A 960 5.86 -25.18 39.67
CA GLY A 960 4.59 -25.72 40.17
C GLY A 960 4.06 -27.00 39.48
N LYS A 961 3.24 -27.75 40.22
CA LYS A 961 2.60 -29.01 39.81
C LYS A 961 1.08 -28.81 39.64
N THR A 962 0.46 -29.52 38.70
CA THR A 962 -0.92 -29.33 38.21
C THR A 962 -2.06 -29.64 39.20
N THR A 963 -1.78 -29.90 40.48
CA THR A 963 -2.77 -30.27 41.51
C THR A 963 -3.04 -29.18 42.57
N ILE A 964 -2.31 -28.07 42.56
CA ILE A 964 -2.57 -26.87 43.39
C ILE A 964 -2.68 -25.66 42.45
N SER A 965 -3.46 -24.64 42.82
CA SER A 965 -3.69 -23.51 41.92
C SER A 965 -2.39 -22.74 41.66
N THR A 966 -2.02 -22.57 40.40
CA THR A 966 -0.78 -21.89 39.98
C THR A 966 -0.69 -20.43 40.43
N ARG A 967 -1.83 -19.85 40.82
CA ARG A 967 -1.97 -18.48 41.30
C ARG A 967 -1.37 -18.24 42.69
N GLU A 968 -1.25 -19.27 43.53
CA GLU A 968 -0.70 -19.12 44.89
C GLU A 968 0.84 -19.08 44.91
N TYR A 969 1.51 -19.44 43.81
CA TYR A 969 2.96 -19.57 43.74
C TYR A 969 3.71 -18.46 43.00
N MET A 970 3.04 -17.54 42.31
CA MET A 970 3.73 -16.40 41.67
C MET A 970 3.90 -15.22 42.64
N ILE A 971 4.93 -14.40 42.44
CA ILE A 971 5.13 -13.16 43.20
C ILE A 971 4.41 -12.02 42.48
N GLU A 972 3.30 -11.58 43.07
CA GLU A 972 2.53 -10.40 42.64
C GLU A 972 2.93 -9.17 43.48
N GLY A 973 2.85 -7.97 42.90
CA GLY A 973 3.30 -6.75 43.55
C GLY A 973 3.35 -5.54 42.59
N ASP A 974 4.05 -4.50 43.01
CA ASP A 974 4.37 -3.32 42.18
C ASP A 974 5.88 -3.06 42.18
N MET A 975 6.40 -2.31 41.21
CA MET A 975 7.81 -1.90 41.17
C MET A 975 7.89 -0.37 41.13
N ASP A 976 8.79 0.26 41.89
CA ASP A 976 8.99 1.72 41.83
C ASP A 976 9.86 2.16 40.64
N GLU A 977 9.95 3.48 40.39
CA GLU A 977 10.78 4.04 39.29
C GLU A 977 12.30 3.80 39.48
N ALA A 978 12.73 3.38 40.68
CA ALA A 978 14.11 3.03 40.99
C ALA A 978 14.35 1.50 40.92
N GLY A 979 13.38 0.73 40.42
CA GLY A 979 13.50 -0.72 40.25
C GLY A 979 13.28 -1.55 41.51
N TYR A 980 12.74 -0.98 42.59
CA TYR A 980 12.42 -1.75 43.80
C TYR A 980 11.06 -2.42 43.67
N LEU A 981 11.05 -3.76 43.69
CA LEU A 981 9.84 -4.59 43.70
C LEU A 981 9.27 -4.67 45.12
N ASN A 982 8.04 -4.21 45.28
CA ASN A 982 7.24 -4.24 46.50
C ASN A 982 6.25 -5.42 46.44
N PHE A 983 6.36 -6.35 47.39
CA PHE A 983 5.49 -7.54 47.43
C PHE A 983 5.30 -8.08 48.85
N ARG A 984 4.31 -8.95 49.03
CA ARG A 984 4.09 -9.71 50.27
C ARG A 984 4.39 -11.19 50.06
N ARG A 985 5.08 -11.81 51.03
CA ARG A 985 5.41 -13.23 50.96
C ARG A 985 5.74 -13.83 52.32
N LYS A 986 5.54 -15.13 52.47
CA LYS A 986 6.11 -15.89 53.58
C LYS A 986 7.64 -15.91 53.51
N ALA A 987 8.28 -15.78 54.66
CA ALA A 987 9.72 -15.92 54.79
C ALA A 987 10.12 -16.52 56.14
N CYS A 988 11.26 -17.22 56.14
CA CYS A 988 11.94 -17.67 57.35
C CYS A 988 13.15 -16.77 57.62
N VAL A 989 13.46 -16.56 58.90
CA VAL A 989 14.61 -15.76 59.30
C VAL A 989 15.87 -16.60 59.23
N VAL A 990 16.93 -16.05 58.65
CA VAL A 990 18.18 -16.78 58.49
C VAL A 990 19.39 -16.01 59.01
N THR A 991 20.33 -16.72 59.61
CA THR A 991 21.62 -16.20 60.09
C THR A 991 22.77 -17.05 59.54
N PRO A 992 23.99 -16.51 59.35
CA PRO A 992 25.10 -17.27 58.78
C PRO A 992 25.73 -18.19 59.83
N GLY A 993 26.08 -19.41 59.44
CA GLY A 993 26.66 -20.42 60.34
C GLY A 993 28.10 -20.16 60.79
N ALA A 994 28.71 -19.06 60.34
CA ALA A 994 30.01 -18.58 60.80
C ALA A 994 29.95 -17.08 61.07
N ALA A 995 30.47 -16.65 62.22
CA ALA A 995 30.31 -15.30 62.76
C ALA A 995 31.17 -14.20 62.08
N SER A 996 31.44 -14.29 60.77
CA SER A 996 32.41 -13.39 60.10
C SER A 996 32.15 -13.07 58.62
N SER A 997 31.02 -13.48 58.03
CA SER A 997 30.82 -13.43 56.57
C SER A 997 29.80 -12.40 56.02
N VAL A 998 28.97 -11.76 56.87
CA VAL A 998 27.86 -10.89 56.41
C VAL A 998 27.98 -9.47 57.00
N PRO A 999 28.24 -8.43 56.18
CA PRO A 999 28.33 -7.05 56.63
C PRO A 999 27.05 -6.54 57.32
N GLY A 1000 27.21 -5.82 58.43
CA GLY A 1000 26.10 -5.18 59.15
C GLY A 1000 25.21 -6.11 60.00
N LEU A 1001 25.34 -7.42 59.88
CA LEU A 1001 24.51 -8.36 60.64
C LEU A 1001 24.79 -8.32 62.16
N MET A 1002 26.07 -8.20 62.52
CA MET A 1002 26.53 -8.09 63.92
C MET A 1002 26.11 -6.79 64.61
N ASP A 1003 25.68 -5.79 63.84
CA ASP A 1003 25.14 -4.52 64.35
C ASP A 1003 23.64 -4.60 64.65
N CYS A 1004 23.08 -5.82 64.73
CA CYS A 1004 21.68 -6.08 65.07
C CYS A 1004 21.57 -6.93 66.34
N ALA A 1005 21.22 -6.29 67.46
CA ALA A 1005 21.04 -6.98 68.74
C ALA A 1005 20.00 -8.12 68.68
N GLU A 1006 18.99 -7.99 67.83
CA GLU A 1006 17.97 -9.02 67.63
C GLU A 1006 18.51 -10.22 66.85
N CYS A 1007 19.32 -10.00 65.81
CA CYS A 1007 19.99 -11.10 65.08
C CYS A 1007 20.99 -11.84 65.99
N LEU A 1008 21.77 -11.11 66.80
CA LEU A 1008 22.67 -11.72 67.80
C LEU A 1008 21.90 -12.59 68.78
N ARG A 1009 20.78 -12.10 69.34
CA ARG A 1009 19.91 -12.84 70.25
C ARG A 1009 19.35 -14.13 69.63
N ILE A 1010 19.08 -14.14 68.32
CA ILE A 1010 18.60 -15.31 67.58
C ILE A 1010 19.73 -16.32 67.35
N MET A 1011 20.93 -15.84 66.99
CA MET A 1011 22.12 -16.69 66.85
C MET A 1011 22.54 -17.35 68.18
N GLU A 1012 22.26 -16.69 69.30
CA GLU A 1012 22.57 -17.18 70.66
C GLU A 1012 21.48 -18.11 71.26
N ASP A 1013 20.33 -18.30 70.59
CA ASP A 1013 19.24 -19.18 71.04
C ASP A 1013 19.21 -20.51 70.25
N PRO A 1014 19.75 -21.62 70.80
CA PRO A 1014 19.80 -22.90 70.10
C PRO A 1014 18.42 -23.55 69.91
N ALA A 1015 17.40 -23.14 70.67
CA ALA A 1015 16.04 -23.64 70.48
C ALA A 1015 15.34 -22.99 69.28
N SER A 1016 15.87 -21.87 68.78
CA SER A 1016 15.36 -21.20 67.59
C SER A 1016 15.91 -21.79 66.28
N GLN A 1017 17.03 -22.50 66.29
CA GLN A 1017 17.68 -23.05 65.09
C GLN A 1017 17.05 -24.40 64.69
N HIS A 1018 16.26 -24.40 63.61
CA HIS A 1018 15.49 -25.59 63.18
C HIS A 1018 16.15 -26.35 62.03
N LEU A 1019 16.80 -25.64 61.10
CA LEU A 1019 17.44 -26.22 59.92
C LEU A 1019 18.76 -25.49 59.61
N SER A 1020 19.72 -26.19 59.01
CA SER A 1020 20.94 -25.60 58.47
C SER A 1020 21.09 -25.98 57.00
N VAL A 1021 21.22 -24.99 56.12
CA VAL A 1021 21.23 -25.16 54.66
C VAL A 1021 22.37 -24.37 54.06
N GLU A 1022 23.00 -24.89 53.01
CA GLU A 1022 23.96 -24.14 52.21
C GLU A 1022 23.23 -23.36 51.10
N SER A 1023 23.52 -22.05 50.96
CA SER A 1023 23.08 -21.27 49.80
C SER A 1023 23.92 -21.62 48.57
N VAL A 1024 23.42 -21.30 47.37
CA VAL A 1024 24.06 -21.64 46.08
C VAL A 1024 25.47 -21.05 45.92
N ASP A 1025 25.83 -20.03 46.71
CA ASP A 1025 27.19 -19.47 46.80
C ASP A 1025 28.14 -20.21 47.78
N GLY A 1026 27.74 -21.37 48.31
CA GLY A 1026 28.54 -22.22 49.20
C GLY A 1026 28.58 -21.75 50.66
N ARG A 1027 27.67 -20.89 51.10
CA ARG A 1027 27.62 -20.37 52.47
C ARG A 1027 26.56 -21.10 53.30
N THR A 1028 26.93 -21.55 54.50
CA THR A 1028 25.98 -22.16 55.44
C THR A 1028 25.13 -21.10 56.14
N TRP A 1029 23.82 -21.31 56.16
CA TRP A 1029 22.83 -20.51 56.88
C TRP A 1029 21.99 -21.37 57.82
N HIS A 1030 21.57 -20.79 58.92
CA HIS A 1030 20.70 -21.37 59.94
C HIS A 1030 19.32 -20.73 59.84
N PHE A 1031 18.28 -21.54 59.79
CA PHE A 1031 16.88 -21.14 59.67
C PHE A 1031 16.21 -21.12 61.04
N HIS A 1032 15.50 -20.04 61.33
CA HIS A 1032 14.93 -19.79 62.65
C HIS A 1032 13.41 -19.64 62.62
N GLU A 1033 12.71 -20.69 63.04
CA GLU A 1033 11.25 -20.75 63.11
C GLU A 1033 10.71 -20.26 64.45
N GLY A 1034 9.43 -19.88 64.50
CA GLY A 1034 8.76 -19.42 65.73
C GLY A 1034 9.22 -18.06 66.28
N VAL A 1035 10.25 -17.44 65.70
CA VAL A 1035 10.81 -16.17 66.19
C VAL A 1035 9.78 -15.04 66.08
N ASN A 1036 9.47 -14.42 67.22
CA ASN A 1036 8.50 -13.34 67.29
C ASN A 1036 9.19 -11.97 67.31
N PHE A 1037 9.18 -11.29 66.17
CA PHE A 1037 9.56 -9.89 66.06
C PHE A 1037 8.41 -8.98 66.47
N ASP A 1038 8.74 -7.83 67.06
CA ASP A 1038 7.81 -6.70 67.09
C ASP A 1038 7.35 -6.39 65.66
N GLN A 1039 6.07 -6.03 65.52
CA GLN A 1039 5.30 -5.95 64.25
C GLN A 1039 5.83 -4.94 63.21
N TYR A 1040 7.01 -4.34 63.45
CA TYR A 1040 7.62 -3.25 62.70
C TYR A 1040 9.13 -3.42 62.48
N LYS A 1041 9.75 -4.57 62.81
CA LYS A 1041 11.19 -4.79 62.64
C LYS A 1041 11.52 -6.13 62.00
N PHE A 1042 11.81 -6.08 60.72
CA PHE A 1042 12.38 -7.18 59.94
C PHE A 1042 13.82 -7.48 60.42
N PRO A 1043 14.22 -8.75 60.58
CA PRO A 1043 15.63 -9.11 60.77
C PRO A 1043 16.41 -8.89 59.47
N ARG A 1044 17.64 -8.39 59.57
CA ARG A 1044 18.41 -7.92 58.40
C ARG A 1044 18.63 -8.95 57.27
N THR A 1045 18.36 -10.24 57.49
CA THR A 1045 18.42 -11.31 56.48
C THR A 1045 17.25 -12.28 56.63
N ALA A 1046 16.63 -12.66 55.50
CA ALA A 1046 15.58 -13.68 55.46
C ALA A 1046 15.66 -14.54 54.19
N ALA A 1047 15.16 -15.77 54.27
CA ALA A 1047 14.91 -16.65 53.13
C ALA A 1047 13.41 -16.57 52.76
N VAL A 1048 13.12 -16.07 51.57
CA VAL A 1048 11.76 -15.78 51.09
C VAL A 1048 11.34 -16.83 50.06
N VAL A 1049 10.10 -17.32 50.13
CA VAL A 1049 9.58 -18.36 49.23
C VAL A 1049 9.42 -17.83 47.81
N VAL A 1050 10.22 -18.34 46.87
CA VAL A 1050 10.06 -18.07 45.44
C VAL A 1050 8.97 -19.00 44.90
N GLY A 1051 9.22 -20.31 44.89
CA GLY A 1051 8.24 -21.31 44.43
C GLY A 1051 8.78 -22.74 44.39
N TYR A 1052 7.89 -23.67 44.08
CA TYR A 1052 8.16 -25.09 43.85
C TYR A 1052 8.67 -25.32 42.44
N VAL A 1053 9.71 -26.13 42.30
CA VAL A 1053 10.45 -26.24 41.05
C VAL A 1053 10.78 -27.70 40.74
N ALA A 1054 10.55 -28.12 39.50
CA ALA A 1054 10.93 -29.43 39.00
C ALA A 1054 11.98 -29.32 37.88
N THR A 1055 13.02 -30.14 37.95
CA THR A 1055 13.89 -30.39 36.79
C THR A 1055 13.17 -31.29 35.79
N THR A 1056 13.47 -31.14 34.50
CA THR A 1056 12.95 -32.02 33.46
C THR A 1056 14.06 -32.31 32.46
N SER A 1057 14.94 -33.22 32.86
CA SER A 1057 16.05 -33.66 32.02
C SER A 1057 15.56 -34.47 30.82
N LEU A 1058 16.30 -34.45 29.72
CA LEU A 1058 16.16 -35.45 28.65
C LEU A 1058 16.69 -36.85 29.08
N SER A 1059 16.87 -37.12 30.37
CA SER A 1059 17.41 -38.38 30.92
C SER A 1059 16.56 -39.00 32.04
N GLU A 1060 15.26 -38.68 32.11
CA GLU A 1060 14.24 -39.31 32.99
C GLU A 1060 14.39 -39.10 34.51
N GLU A 1061 15.46 -38.47 34.98
CA GLU A 1061 15.59 -38.06 36.38
C GLU A 1061 14.76 -36.79 36.64
N TYR A 1062 13.67 -36.97 37.40
CA TYR A 1062 12.82 -35.90 37.95
C TYR A 1062 13.23 -35.63 39.41
N GLU A 1063 13.72 -34.43 39.68
CA GLU A 1063 13.96 -33.95 41.05
C GLU A 1063 13.13 -32.69 41.33
N GLU A 1064 12.46 -32.67 42.49
CA GLU A 1064 11.66 -31.54 42.96
C GLU A 1064 12.39 -30.79 44.08
N PHE A 1065 12.43 -29.47 43.97
CA PHE A 1065 13.13 -28.56 44.87
C PHE A 1065 12.21 -27.40 45.28
N LEU A 1066 12.35 -26.89 46.51
CA LEU A 1066 11.92 -25.52 46.78
C LEU A 1066 13.06 -24.54 46.45
N LYS A 1067 12.74 -23.50 45.68
CA LYS A 1067 13.60 -22.30 45.55
C LYS A 1067 13.23 -21.27 46.60
N LEU A 1068 14.23 -20.83 47.37
CA LEU A 1068 14.15 -19.67 48.27
C LEU A 1068 15.13 -18.60 47.81
N MET A 1069 14.75 -17.32 47.87
CA MET A 1069 15.69 -16.20 47.68
C MET A 1069 16.18 -15.72 49.05
N LEU A 1070 17.50 -15.55 49.18
CA LEU A 1070 18.11 -14.92 50.33
C LEU A 1070 18.12 -13.40 50.10
N VAL A 1071 17.39 -12.65 50.91
CA VAL A 1071 17.39 -11.18 50.88
C VAL A 1071 18.12 -10.61 52.09
N GLN A 1072 18.82 -9.49 51.88
CA GLN A 1072 19.49 -8.72 52.94
C GLN A 1072 19.08 -7.25 52.89
N GLU A 1073 18.77 -6.67 54.05
CA GLU A 1073 18.54 -5.24 54.23
C GLU A 1073 19.85 -4.45 54.12
N HIS A 1074 19.93 -3.52 53.16
CA HIS A 1074 21.07 -2.60 53.01
C HIS A 1074 20.78 -1.19 53.53
N VAL A 1075 19.53 -0.75 53.47
CA VAL A 1075 19.03 0.45 54.17
C VAL A 1075 17.63 0.16 54.75
N PRO A 1076 17.20 0.84 55.83
CA PRO A 1076 15.95 0.51 56.53
C PRO A 1076 14.74 0.36 55.59
N GLY A 1077 14.13 -0.84 55.58
CA GLY A 1077 12.96 -1.18 54.76
C GLY A 1077 13.25 -1.48 53.29
N ARG A 1078 14.51 -1.48 52.84
CA ARG A 1078 14.93 -1.82 51.47
C ARG A 1078 16.00 -2.90 51.47
N CYS A 1079 15.71 -3.98 50.77
CA CYS A 1079 16.55 -5.16 50.67
C CYS A 1079 17.10 -5.35 49.26
N HIS A 1080 18.11 -6.20 49.14
CA HIS A 1080 18.58 -6.76 47.87
C HIS A 1080 18.69 -8.28 47.98
N VAL A 1081 18.61 -8.98 46.85
CA VAL A 1081 18.92 -10.42 46.79
C VAL A 1081 20.43 -10.60 46.92
N VAL A 1082 20.85 -11.54 47.77
CA VAL A 1082 22.26 -11.90 48.02
C VAL A 1082 22.62 -13.23 47.38
N SER A 1083 21.73 -14.22 47.49
CA SER A 1083 21.91 -15.57 46.97
C SER A 1083 20.55 -16.29 46.92
N TYR A 1084 20.56 -17.59 46.67
CA TYR A 1084 19.39 -18.45 46.68
C TYR A 1084 19.67 -19.76 47.43
N PHE A 1085 18.62 -20.49 47.77
CA PHE A 1085 18.71 -21.88 48.24
C PHE A 1085 17.91 -22.79 47.29
N LYS A 1086 18.45 -23.98 47.02
CA LYS A 1086 17.74 -25.11 46.41
C LYS A 1086 17.71 -26.25 47.41
N ILE A 1087 16.53 -26.72 47.80
CA ILE A 1087 16.38 -27.69 48.88
C ILE A 1087 15.58 -28.90 48.36
N PRO A 1088 16.18 -30.11 48.27
CA PRO A 1088 15.52 -31.34 47.83
C PRO A 1088 14.74 -32.03 48.97
N ASN A 1089 13.85 -32.97 48.64
CA ASN A 1089 13.06 -33.81 49.57
C ASN A 1089 12.34 -32.99 50.66
N PHE A 1090 11.34 -32.23 50.23
CA PHE A 1090 10.86 -31.05 50.95
C PHE A 1090 9.63 -31.27 51.86
N ASP A 1091 9.10 -32.49 51.97
CA ASP A 1091 7.87 -32.79 52.73
C ASP A 1091 7.86 -32.17 54.14
N TRP A 1092 8.97 -32.32 54.88
CA TRP A 1092 9.11 -31.78 56.24
C TRP A 1092 9.04 -30.25 56.29
N ILE A 1093 9.63 -29.53 55.32
CA ILE A 1093 9.65 -28.06 55.35
C ILE A 1093 8.32 -27.50 54.84
N TRP A 1094 7.65 -28.17 53.90
CA TRP A 1094 6.29 -27.80 53.47
C TRP A 1094 5.26 -27.90 54.59
N GLU A 1095 5.28 -29.01 55.35
CA GLU A 1095 4.45 -29.17 56.55
C GLU A 1095 4.66 -28.02 57.56
N ASN A 1096 5.88 -27.50 57.67
CA ASN A 1096 6.26 -26.42 58.59
C ASN A 1096 6.22 -24.99 57.99
N GLU A 1097 6.11 -24.82 56.67
CA GLU A 1097 5.92 -23.51 56.02
C GLU A 1097 4.60 -22.85 56.44
N THR A 1098 3.67 -23.64 56.99
CA THR A 1098 2.47 -23.14 57.68
C THR A 1098 2.77 -22.29 58.92
N ASN A 1099 3.95 -22.48 59.55
CA ASN A 1099 4.42 -21.70 60.70
C ASN A 1099 5.22 -20.44 60.30
N TRP A 1100 5.56 -20.28 59.02
CA TRP A 1100 6.31 -19.12 58.53
C TRP A 1100 5.38 -17.90 58.40
N LYS A 1101 5.88 -16.73 58.79
CA LYS A 1101 5.10 -15.47 58.75
C LYS A 1101 5.22 -14.80 57.39
N GLU A 1102 4.14 -14.11 57.01
CA GLU A 1102 4.13 -13.20 55.86
C GLU A 1102 4.74 -11.85 56.24
N PHE A 1103 5.58 -11.31 55.37
CA PHE A 1103 6.22 -9.99 55.50
C PHE A 1103 6.03 -9.18 54.22
N GLU A 1104 6.09 -7.85 54.36
CA GLU A 1104 6.25 -6.92 53.23
C GLU A 1104 7.74 -6.76 52.91
N PHE A 1105 8.05 -6.84 51.61
CA PHE A 1105 9.40 -6.69 51.08
C PHE A 1105 9.42 -5.56 50.05
N SER A 1106 10.51 -4.78 50.06
CA SER A 1106 10.89 -3.88 48.97
C SER A 1106 12.30 -4.26 48.53
N VAL A 1107 12.44 -4.91 47.37
CA VAL A 1107 13.69 -5.56 46.92
C VAL A 1107 14.17 -4.92 45.62
N GLY A 1108 15.39 -4.39 45.62
CA GLY A 1108 16.00 -3.70 44.47
C GLY A 1108 17.52 -3.69 44.54
N GLY A 1109 18.19 -3.01 43.60
CA GLY A 1109 19.66 -2.92 43.58
C GLY A 1109 20.23 -2.05 44.70
N PRO A 1110 21.31 -2.46 45.40
CA PRO A 1110 22.00 -1.59 46.35
C PRO A 1110 22.78 -0.46 45.67
N ASP A 1111 23.16 -0.63 44.40
CA ASP A 1111 23.67 0.45 43.58
C ASP A 1111 22.48 1.14 42.90
N ILE A 1112 22.21 2.40 43.26
CA ILE A 1112 21.13 3.17 42.62
C ILE A 1112 21.48 3.37 41.14
N ALA A 1113 20.50 3.10 40.26
CA ALA A 1113 20.64 3.19 38.80
C ALA A 1113 20.89 4.62 38.28
#